data_AF-A0A3P1SYJ2-F1
#
_entry.id   AF-A0A3P1SYJ2-F1
#
_cell.length_a   1.000
_cell.length_b   1.000
_cell.length_c   1.000
_cell.angle_alpha   90.00
_cell.angle_beta   90.00
_cell.angle_gamma   90.00
#
_symmetry.space_group_name_H-M   'P 1'
#
loop_
_entity.id
_entity.type
_entity.pdbx_description
1 polymer ?
#
loop_
_entity_poly.entity_id
_entity_poly.type
_entity_poly.pdbx_seq_one_letter_code
_entity_poly.pdbx_strand_id
1 'polypeptide(L)'
;MKAQLDKNNNKTGTGPSLIHRCSFSEAFPSQQSIDFSVMGSGNLIALSDLLPMIENLGVDVLTSESQTEDKTWQVRLTLRPQAQQLLLSEPMQRQFSETLLAIASKAVDNDGFNKLITLCGFELRTCVLFRSIARYLLQINLPFSLTSMESTLCRHPKIATQIAELFIRKFNPEKRASEQQLSDIRTTLNCHIDVVESIDDDRILNSFIEVIEAMVRSNFFCEEIWHDSSRCLAFKLLPAKIALMPKPAPAYEIFVFSPEVEGVHLRGGKVARGGLRWSERMEDYRTEVLGLVKAQMVKNAVIVPTGAKGGFVCKNLEESAIPEHRMQQVRQAYSAYIRALLDLTDNRIDGCTQPPKDVIRYDNDDAYLVVAADKGTATFSDTANAIACERGFWLGDAFASGGSQGYDHKKMGITARGAWESTKRLFKELGHDTQTTPFTVAGIGDMSGDVFGNGMLLSNQIRLVAAFNHRHIFLDPNPTPKLSFNERLRLFNLPRSSWSDYNPALISQGGGVFSRTAKKIPLSTPIRQRLGLAEEIEQLSPDELIRAILRADTDLLWNGGIGTYVRASHERDQDVGDRASDALRVTALELGAKVVVEGGNLGLTQSARIEFARKGGLINTDAVDNSAGVDCSDHEVNIKILLNPMVESGRMDAAERDQLLDQMTDDVSALVLLNNYRQSKMLSQSNQTAPLFIAKHAQLIQLLEREGRLDRQLEQLPDDAEIERRIANKEGLTRPEIAVLLAYSKSRLFEKLIATDLIDDDQIAAELLSYFPSLLQQQYRKEIAAHPLRKEILAAQLTNQVMNRMGSTFSILLLEEVRTNCGQWIRSYTVAREALGISDIVKEIDQLGFQITNEQQMSLQLRIHHPLEKATHWLLKNADWSMTTAAIIAHFKQAVGHTSKHLSRLNQRERDNSDTVTTPQCDTQAKVEVLEFLYYGFDIARISATTGCNLSFAAAAFFTLNTQLELFWLRREIDQLPAIDKWHRKARQALIQNLDTSIQEKIIQLINSSTELNNLTDFNAAISESAGLRQLTDLIRDIKSEPRINMAMMTVMVNQIRESLNDH
;
A
#
# COMPACT_ATOMS: atom_id res chain seq x y z
N MET A 1 -37.71 -26.83 14.90
CA MET A 1 -38.38 -25.77 14.09
C MET A 1 -38.52 -26.16 12.62
N LYS A 2 -37.45 -26.55 11.90
CA LYS A 2 -37.51 -27.02 10.49
C LYS A 2 -38.52 -28.18 10.27
N ALA A 3 -38.46 -29.21 11.12
CA ALA A 3 -39.41 -30.33 11.11
C ALA A 3 -40.88 -29.98 11.50
N GLN A 4 -41.13 -28.76 11.99
CA GLN A 4 -42.46 -28.28 12.41
C GLN A 4 -43.08 -27.37 11.33
N LEU A 5 -42.24 -26.68 10.54
CA LEU A 5 -42.63 -26.01 9.29
C LEU A 5 -43.02 -27.03 8.20
N ASP A 6 -42.28 -28.14 8.08
CA ASP A 6 -42.59 -29.22 7.13
C ASP A 6 -43.93 -29.93 7.42
N LYS A 7 -44.36 -29.96 8.68
CA LYS A 7 -45.65 -30.55 9.08
C LYS A 7 -46.85 -29.63 8.83
N ASN A 8 -46.67 -28.31 8.81
CA ASN A 8 -47.74 -27.35 8.52
C ASN A 8 -47.91 -27.10 7.01
N ASN A 9 -46.83 -27.12 6.22
CA ASN A 9 -46.91 -27.01 4.74
C ASN A 9 -47.65 -28.20 4.10
N ASN A 10 -47.67 -29.37 4.75
CA ASN A 10 -48.36 -30.55 4.24
C ASN A 10 -49.90 -30.52 4.33
N LYS A 11 -50.50 -29.53 5.01
CA LYS A 11 -51.96 -29.46 5.23
C LYS A 11 -52.71 -28.41 4.38
N THR A 12 -52.04 -27.47 3.71
CA THR A 12 -52.73 -26.39 2.97
C THR A 12 -52.51 -26.38 1.45
N GLY A 13 -51.69 -27.28 0.88
CA GLY A 13 -51.50 -27.35 -0.58
C GLY A 13 -50.77 -26.13 -1.19
N THR A 14 -50.29 -25.19 -0.37
CA THR A 14 -49.61 -23.96 -0.78
C THR A 14 -48.09 -24.10 -0.71
N GLY A 15 -47.54 -25.10 -1.42
CA GLY A 15 -46.08 -25.32 -1.51
C GLY A 15 -45.49 -24.71 -2.79
N PRO A 16 -44.20 -24.31 -2.79
CA PRO A 16 -43.52 -23.84 -4.00
C PRO A 16 -43.52 -24.91 -5.11
N SER A 17 -43.62 -24.48 -6.37
CA SER A 17 -43.51 -25.35 -7.54
C SER A 17 -42.10 -25.94 -7.62
N LEU A 18 -41.99 -27.27 -7.73
CA LEU A 18 -40.72 -27.97 -7.84
C LEU A 18 -40.70 -28.84 -9.09
N ILE A 19 -39.66 -28.70 -9.92
CA ILE A 19 -39.43 -29.54 -11.10
C ILE A 19 -38.52 -30.69 -10.69
N HIS A 20 -38.94 -31.93 -10.94
CA HIS A 20 -38.16 -33.12 -10.55
C HIS A 20 -37.73 -33.98 -11.73
N ARG A 21 -38.38 -33.85 -12.90
CA ARG A 21 -38.07 -34.67 -14.07
C ARG A 21 -38.39 -33.96 -15.38
N CYS A 22 -37.48 -34.08 -16.33
CA CYS A 22 -37.64 -33.60 -17.70
C CYS A 22 -37.25 -34.73 -18.65
N SER A 23 -37.99 -34.91 -19.75
CA SER A 23 -37.68 -35.96 -20.73
C SER A 23 -38.24 -35.68 -22.12
N PHE A 24 -37.49 -36.05 -23.14
CA PHE A 24 -37.97 -36.13 -24.53
C PHE A 24 -38.77 -37.42 -24.73
N SER A 25 -39.74 -37.39 -25.65
CA SER A 25 -40.60 -38.54 -25.96
C SER A 25 -39.92 -39.48 -26.98
N GLU A 26 -40.03 -40.80 -26.79
CA GLU A 26 -39.57 -41.80 -27.76
C GLU A 26 -40.57 -41.95 -28.92
N ALA A 27 -40.56 -41.08 -29.94
CA ALA A 27 -41.19 -41.36 -31.24
C ALA A 27 -40.78 -40.38 -32.35
N PHE A 28 -40.77 -40.91 -33.58
CA PHE A 28 -40.25 -40.39 -34.85
C PHE A 28 -40.25 -38.86 -34.99
N PRO A 29 -39.07 -38.23 -35.19
CA PRO A 29 -39.00 -36.81 -35.45
C PRO A 29 -39.81 -36.49 -36.70
N SER A 30 -40.90 -35.75 -36.54
CA SER A 30 -41.33 -34.88 -37.63
C SER A 30 -40.12 -34.02 -37.98
N GLN A 31 -39.82 -33.79 -39.26
CA GLN A 31 -38.50 -33.28 -39.70
C GLN A 31 -38.04 -31.94 -39.05
N GLN A 32 -38.86 -31.29 -38.21
CA GLN A 32 -38.58 -29.97 -37.63
C GLN A 32 -39.00 -29.78 -36.14
N SER A 33 -39.63 -30.75 -35.45
CA SER A 33 -40.04 -30.58 -34.05
C SER A 33 -39.90 -31.84 -33.20
N ILE A 34 -39.80 -31.66 -31.88
CA ILE A 34 -39.67 -32.74 -30.89
C ILE A 34 -40.55 -32.47 -29.66
N ASP A 35 -41.18 -33.52 -29.12
CA ASP A 35 -42.02 -33.41 -27.94
C ASP A 35 -41.21 -33.60 -26.65
N PHE A 36 -41.42 -32.69 -25.71
CA PHE A 36 -40.70 -32.60 -24.44
C PHE A 36 -41.69 -32.47 -23.28
N SER A 37 -41.43 -33.20 -22.19
CA SER A 37 -42.26 -33.19 -20.99
C SER A 37 -41.49 -32.70 -19.78
N VAL A 38 -42.09 -31.77 -19.04
CA VAL A 38 -41.60 -31.27 -17.75
C VAL A 38 -42.58 -31.71 -16.66
N MET A 39 -42.07 -32.37 -15.63
CA MET A 39 -42.87 -32.90 -14.52
C MET A 39 -42.40 -32.33 -13.18
N GLY A 40 -43.36 -32.01 -12.33
CA GLY A 40 -43.11 -31.43 -11.03
C GLY A 40 -44.17 -31.73 -9.98
N SER A 41 -43.98 -31.17 -8.79
CA SER A 41 -44.88 -31.29 -7.64
C SER A 41 -45.21 -29.94 -7.02
N GLY A 42 -46.29 -29.87 -6.26
CA GLY A 42 -46.76 -28.64 -5.62
C GLY A 42 -47.68 -27.85 -6.55
N ASN A 43 -47.59 -26.53 -6.53
CA ASN A 43 -48.36 -25.69 -7.45
C ASN A 43 -47.88 -25.89 -8.89
N LEU A 44 -48.81 -25.90 -9.86
CA LEU A 44 -48.46 -25.87 -11.29
C LEU A 44 -47.57 -24.66 -11.57
N ILE A 45 -46.41 -24.88 -12.20
CA ILE A 45 -45.50 -23.79 -12.56
C ILE A 45 -46.17 -22.86 -13.58
N ALA A 46 -46.01 -21.55 -13.40
CA ALA A 46 -46.50 -20.59 -14.38
C ALA A 46 -45.70 -20.73 -15.69
N LEU A 47 -46.38 -20.71 -16.84
CA LEU A 47 -45.69 -20.75 -18.13
C LEU A 47 -44.74 -19.55 -18.31
N SER A 48 -45.05 -18.40 -17.71
CA SER A 48 -44.15 -17.23 -17.68
C SER A 48 -42.81 -17.50 -17.01
N ASP A 49 -42.74 -18.49 -16.10
CA ASP A 49 -41.52 -18.86 -15.39
C ASP A 49 -40.80 -20.00 -16.14
N LEU A 50 -41.56 -20.94 -16.72
CA LEU A 50 -41.02 -22.10 -17.42
C LEU A 50 -40.49 -21.79 -18.83
N LEU A 51 -41.24 -20.99 -19.62
CA LEU A 51 -40.89 -20.72 -21.02
C LEU A 51 -39.51 -20.06 -21.17
N PRO A 52 -39.14 -19.03 -20.37
CA PRO A 52 -37.80 -18.44 -20.49
C PRO A 52 -36.67 -19.44 -20.24
N MET A 53 -36.84 -20.38 -19.29
CA MET A 53 -35.83 -21.42 -19.03
C MET A 53 -35.59 -22.32 -20.25
N ILE A 54 -36.66 -22.61 -21.00
CA ILE A 54 -36.64 -23.49 -22.17
C ILE A 54 -36.14 -22.74 -23.39
N GLU A 55 -36.63 -21.52 -23.64
CA GLU A 55 -36.21 -20.69 -24.78
C GLU A 55 -34.72 -20.33 -24.70
N ASN A 56 -34.20 -20.12 -23.48
CA ASN A 56 -32.78 -19.91 -23.24
C ASN A 56 -31.91 -21.14 -23.51
N LEU A 57 -32.48 -22.33 -23.76
CA LEU A 57 -31.75 -23.51 -24.24
C LEU A 57 -31.72 -23.63 -25.77
N GLY A 58 -32.24 -22.63 -26.51
CA GLY A 58 -32.11 -22.55 -27.97
C GLY A 58 -33.22 -23.28 -28.72
N VAL A 59 -34.44 -23.24 -28.19
CA VAL A 59 -35.64 -23.82 -28.83
C VAL A 59 -36.78 -22.81 -28.80
N ASP A 60 -37.66 -22.88 -29.79
CA ASP A 60 -38.93 -22.17 -29.77
C ASP A 60 -40.02 -23.12 -29.27
N VAL A 61 -40.91 -22.65 -28.40
CA VAL A 61 -42.06 -23.42 -27.94
C VAL A 61 -43.24 -23.18 -28.88
N LEU A 62 -43.71 -24.23 -29.57
CA LEU A 62 -44.83 -24.14 -30.52
C LEU A 62 -46.19 -24.32 -29.85
N THR A 63 -46.30 -25.28 -28.93
CA THR A 63 -47.52 -25.60 -28.20
C THR A 63 -47.19 -25.99 -26.77
N SER A 64 -48.12 -25.77 -25.85
CA SER A 64 -48.01 -26.18 -24.44
C SER A 64 -49.34 -26.70 -23.92
N GLU A 65 -49.32 -27.91 -23.34
CA GLU A 65 -50.46 -28.53 -22.67
C GLU A 65 -50.07 -28.85 -21.23
N SER A 66 -50.90 -28.48 -20.25
CA SER A 66 -50.66 -28.75 -18.83
C SER A 66 -51.72 -29.68 -18.26
N GLN A 67 -51.28 -30.62 -17.43
CA GLN A 67 -52.13 -31.57 -16.72
C GLN A 67 -51.70 -31.63 -15.25
N THR A 68 -52.66 -31.76 -14.33
CA THR A 68 -52.42 -31.81 -12.88
C THR A 68 -53.14 -33.00 -12.30
N GLU A 69 -52.42 -33.87 -11.58
CA GLU A 69 -52.95 -35.06 -10.90
C GLU A 69 -52.31 -35.20 -9.50
N ASP A 70 -53.14 -35.32 -8.45
CA ASP A 70 -52.74 -35.64 -7.07
C ASP A 70 -51.45 -34.97 -6.56
N LYS A 71 -51.37 -33.63 -6.69
CA LYS A 71 -50.25 -32.74 -6.28
C LYS A 71 -48.98 -32.86 -7.13
N THR A 72 -49.06 -33.58 -8.24
CA THR A 72 -48.06 -33.56 -9.32
C THR A 72 -48.66 -32.91 -10.55
N TRP A 73 -47.79 -32.39 -11.41
CA TRP A 73 -48.20 -31.77 -12.66
C TRP A 73 -47.22 -32.12 -13.78
N GLN A 74 -47.73 -32.13 -15.00
CA GLN A 74 -46.95 -32.34 -16.22
C GLN A 74 -47.29 -31.22 -17.21
N VAL A 75 -46.25 -30.60 -17.78
CA VAL A 75 -46.36 -29.71 -18.94
C VAL A 75 -45.73 -30.41 -20.14
N ARG A 76 -46.53 -30.68 -21.17
CA ARG A 76 -46.07 -31.21 -22.47
C ARG A 76 -45.90 -30.05 -23.43
N LEU A 77 -44.77 -30.04 -24.12
CA LEU A 77 -44.35 -28.97 -25.01
C LEU A 77 -43.92 -29.58 -26.34
N THR A 78 -44.34 -28.98 -27.45
CA THR A 78 -43.73 -29.26 -28.75
C THR A 78 -42.70 -28.18 -29.04
N LEU A 79 -41.44 -28.59 -29.15
CA LEU A 79 -40.29 -27.71 -29.31
C LEU A 79 -39.79 -27.72 -30.75
N ARG A 80 -39.46 -26.54 -31.29
CA ARG A 80 -38.70 -26.39 -32.53
C ARG A 80 -37.28 -25.95 -32.19
N PRO A 81 -36.27 -26.80 -32.36
CA PRO A 81 -34.90 -26.42 -32.02
C PRO A 81 -34.29 -25.50 -33.06
N GLN A 82 -33.47 -24.55 -32.60
CA GLN A 82 -32.66 -23.68 -33.47
C GLN A 82 -31.49 -24.46 -34.09
N ALA A 83 -31.00 -25.49 -33.40
CA ALA A 83 -30.00 -26.45 -33.89
C ALA A 83 -30.64 -27.82 -34.16
N GLN A 84 -30.56 -28.30 -35.40
CA GLN A 84 -31.14 -29.62 -35.78
C GLN A 84 -30.53 -30.80 -35.00
N GLN A 85 -29.33 -30.63 -34.44
CA GLN A 85 -28.61 -31.68 -33.72
C GLN A 85 -29.35 -32.14 -32.45
N LEU A 86 -30.21 -31.29 -31.85
CA LEU A 86 -31.05 -31.68 -30.72
C LEU A 86 -32.08 -32.76 -31.09
N LEU A 87 -32.54 -32.78 -32.34
CA LEU A 87 -33.48 -33.80 -32.84
C LEU A 87 -32.84 -35.19 -32.97
N LEU A 88 -31.51 -35.24 -33.07
CA LEU A 88 -30.77 -36.43 -33.52
C LEU A 88 -29.80 -36.99 -32.47
N SER A 89 -29.57 -36.28 -31.35
CA SER A 89 -28.54 -36.61 -30.37
C SER A 89 -29.13 -36.84 -28.98
N GLU A 90 -29.25 -38.10 -28.58
CA GLU A 90 -29.64 -38.48 -27.21
C GLU A 90 -28.74 -37.86 -26.12
N PRO A 91 -27.40 -37.80 -26.27
CA PRO A 91 -26.53 -37.12 -25.30
C PRO A 91 -26.89 -35.64 -25.13
N MET A 92 -27.21 -34.95 -26.21
CA MET A 92 -27.59 -33.53 -26.19
C MET A 92 -28.97 -33.33 -25.54
N GLN A 93 -29.92 -34.23 -25.81
CA GLN A 93 -31.23 -34.26 -25.16
C GLN A 93 -31.10 -34.49 -23.64
N ARG A 94 -30.16 -35.35 -23.21
CA ARG A 94 -29.85 -35.54 -21.79
C ARG A 94 -29.28 -34.26 -21.17
N GLN A 95 -28.28 -33.64 -21.79
CA GLN A 95 -27.68 -32.37 -21.31
C GLN A 95 -28.71 -31.23 -21.23
N PHE A 96 -29.60 -31.14 -22.21
CA PHE A 96 -30.71 -30.19 -22.22
C PHE A 96 -31.61 -30.38 -20.99
N SER A 97 -31.99 -31.63 -20.71
CA SER A 97 -32.87 -31.99 -19.60
C SER A 97 -32.19 -31.73 -18.24
N GLU A 98 -30.92 -32.10 -18.10
CA GLU A 98 -30.11 -31.86 -16.90
C GLU A 98 -29.93 -30.36 -16.63
N THR A 99 -29.68 -29.58 -17.68
CA THR A 99 -29.53 -28.12 -17.54
C THR A 99 -30.82 -27.46 -17.13
N LEU A 100 -31.97 -27.87 -17.70
CA LEU A 100 -33.26 -27.34 -17.30
C LEU A 100 -33.54 -27.60 -15.81
N LEU A 101 -33.19 -28.78 -15.30
CA LEU A 101 -33.31 -29.11 -13.88
C LEU A 101 -32.38 -28.23 -13.02
N ALA A 102 -31.14 -27.98 -13.46
CA ALA A 102 -30.19 -27.11 -12.77
C ALA A 102 -30.65 -25.64 -12.73
N ILE A 103 -31.25 -25.13 -13.82
CA ILE A 103 -31.86 -23.79 -13.86
C ILE A 103 -33.05 -23.73 -12.90
N ALA A 104 -33.92 -24.74 -12.93
CA ALA A 104 -35.10 -24.79 -12.06
C ALA A 104 -34.74 -24.84 -10.57
N SER A 105 -33.64 -25.51 -10.21
CA SER A 105 -33.11 -25.54 -8.84
C SER A 105 -32.26 -24.32 -8.48
N LYS A 106 -32.13 -23.32 -9.38
CA LYS A 106 -31.25 -22.15 -9.25
C LYS A 106 -29.76 -22.48 -9.07
N ALA A 107 -29.35 -23.68 -9.46
CA ALA A 107 -27.94 -24.09 -9.44
C ALA A 107 -27.13 -23.45 -10.58
N VAL A 108 -27.80 -22.92 -11.61
CA VAL A 108 -27.21 -22.15 -12.71
C VAL A 108 -28.15 -21.02 -13.11
N ASP A 109 -27.59 -19.90 -13.57
CA ASP A 109 -28.34 -18.74 -14.07
C ASP A 109 -29.16 -19.06 -15.33
N ASN A 110 -30.35 -18.45 -15.44
CA ASN A 110 -31.23 -18.55 -16.60
C ASN A 110 -30.97 -17.40 -17.59
N ASP A 111 -30.04 -17.60 -18.53
CA ASP A 111 -29.67 -16.59 -19.53
C ASP A 111 -29.34 -17.20 -20.91
N GLY A 112 -29.00 -16.35 -21.88
CA GLY A 112 -28.76 -16.77 -23.27
C GLY A 112 -27.52 -17.65 -23.48
N PHE A 113 -26.58 -17.74 -22.52
CA PHE A 113 -25.42 -18.64 -22.63
C PHE A 113 -25.84 -20.12 -22.65
N ASN A 114 -27.01 -20.44 -22.11
CA ASN A 114 -27.55 -21.81 -22.10
C ASN A 114 -27.85 -22.33 -23.53
N LYS A 115 -27.98 -21.45 -24.53
CA LYS A 115 -28.15 -21.83 -25.94
C LYS A 115 -26.91 -22.52 -26.52
N LEU A 116 -25.73 -22.29 -25.95
CA LEU A 116 -24.49 -22.91 -26.41
C LEU A 116 -24.49 -24.44 -26.19
N ILE A 117 -25.35 -24.96 -25.32
CA ILE A 117 -25.53 -26.42 -25.15
C ILE A 117 -26.04 -27.04 -26.44
N THR A 118 -27.08 -26.46 -27.03
CA THR A 118 -27.69 -27.00 -28.26
C THR A 118 -26.94 -26.56 -29.51
N LEU A 119 -26.35 -25.36 -29.52
CA LEU A 119 -25.61 -24.83 -30.67
C LEU A 119 -24.19 -25.42 -30.82
N CYS A 120 -23.48 -25.65 -29.70
CA CYS A 120 -22.09 -26.10 -29.70
C CYS A 120 -21.89 -27.51 -29.11
N GLY A 121 -22.93 -28.13 -28.55
CA GLY A 121 -22.80 -29.40 -27.83
C GLY A 121 -22.04 -29.26 -26.50
N PHE A 122 -22.07 -28.07 -25.90
CA PHE A 122 -21.35 -27.80 -24.66
C PHE A 122 -22.02 -28.46 -23.45
N GLU A 123 -21.18 -28.93 -22.53
CA GLU A 123 -21.60 -29.26 -21.17
C GLU A 123 -21.94 -27.98 -20.38
N LEU A 124 -22.81 -28.11 -19.38
CA LEU A 124 -23.24 -27.02 -18.50
C LEU A 124 -22.08 -26.21 -17.92
N ARG A 125 -21.01 -26.89 -17.49
CA ARG A 125 -19.80 -26.26 -16.95
C ARG A 125 -19.14 -25.31 -17.95
N THR A 126 -19.11 -25.66 -19.24
CA THR A 126 -18.53 -24.80 -20.28
C THR A 126 -19.37 -23.54 -20.48
N CYS A 127 -20.70 -23.63 -20.41
CA CYS A 127 -21.56 -22.44 -20.42
C CYS A 127 -21.28 -21.54 -19.21
N VAL A 128 -21.07 -22.12 -18.01
CA VAL A 128 -20.67 -21.37 -16.81
C VAL A 128 -19.33 -20.67 -17.00
N LEU A 129 -18.36 -21.27 -17.68
CA LEU A 129 -17.09 -20.63 -18.04
C LEU A 129 -17.32 -19.37 -18.89
N PHE A 130 -18.05 -19.47 -20.00
CA PHE A 130 -18.33 -18.30 -20.85
C PHE A 130 -19.10 -17.21 -20.09
N ARG A 131 -20.10 -17.61 -19.29
CA ARG A 131 -20.84 -16.69 -18.43
C ARG A 131 -19.91 -15.96 -17.45
N SER A 132 -19.02 -16.68 -16.79
CA SER A 132 -18.07 -16.09 -15.84
C SER A 132 -17.10 -15.10 -16.52
N ILE A 133 -16.61 -15.40 -17.73
CA ILE A 133 -15.77 -14.47 -18.51
C ILE A 133 -16.57 -13.23 -18.90
N ALA A 134 -17.81 -13.38 -19.36
CA ALA A 134 -18.66 -12.23 -19.71
C ALA A 134 -18.94 -11.32 -18.51
N ARG A 135 -19.17 -11.91 -17.33
CA ARG A 135 -19.35 -11.17 -16.07
C ARG A 135 -18.06 -10.45 -15.65
N TYR A 136 -16.90 -11.06 -15.86
CA TYR A 136 -15.62 -10.39 -15.67
C TYR A 136 -15.43 -9.21 -16.65
N LEU A 137 -15.76 -9.40 -17.93
CA LEU A 137 -15.68 -8.34 -18.96
C LEU A 137 -16.56 -7.13 -18.65
N LEU A 138 -17.75 -7.35 -18.06
CA LEU A 138 -18.57 -6.25 -17.55
C LEU A 138 -17.86 -5.46 -16.44
N GLN A 139 -17.20 -6.16 -15.50
CA GLN A 139 -16.52 -5.52 -14.36
C GLN A 139 -15.29 -4.69 -14.77
N ILE A 140 -14.72 -4.91 -15.96
CA ILE A 140 -13.67 -4.06 -16.53
C ILE A 140 -14.24 -2.94 -17.43
N ASN A 141 -15.57 -2.73 -17.40
CA ASN A 141 -16.30 -1.71 -18.17
C ASN A 141 -16.14 -1.82 -19.70
N LEU A 142 -16.12 -3.05 -20.22
CA LEU A 142 -16.17 -3.27 -21.67
C LEU A 142 -17.51 -2.70 -22.21
N PRO A 143 -17.53 -1.98 -23.35
CA PRO A 143 -18.72 -1.26 -23.83
C PRO A 143 -19.77 -2.17 -24.51
N PHE A 144 -20.04 -3.36 -23.94
CA PHE A 144 -20.99 -4.33 -24.46
C PHE A 144 -21.87 -4.90 -23.33
N SER A 145 -23.16 -5.11 -23.61
CA SER A 145 -24.07 -5.76 -22.66
C SER A 145 -23.89 -7.28 -22.64
N LEU A 146 -24.36 -7.94 -21.58
CA LEU A 146 -24.39 -9.41 -21.51
C LEU A 146 -25.14 -10.02 -22.70
N THR A 147 -26.32 -9.50 -23.02
CA THR A 147 -27.13 -9.96 -24.14
C THR A 147 -26.40 -9.86 -25.48
N SER A 148 -25.61 -8.81 -25.69
CA SER A 148 -24.77 -8.67 -26.90
C SER A 148 -23.66 -9.73 -26.95
N MET A 149 -23.00 -10.01 -25.82
CA MET A 149 -21.98 -11.05 -25.74
C MET A 149 -22.56 -12.45 -25.95
N GLU A 150 -23.69 -12.76 -25.32
CA GLU A 150 -24.45 -14.01 -25.50
C GLU A 150 -24.80 -14.22 -26.98
N SER A 151 -25.42 -13.21 -27.60
CA SER A 151 -25.87 -13.27 -28.98
C SER A 151 -24.71 -13.42 -29.98
N THR A 152 -23.54 -12.85 -29.65
CA THR A 152 -22.35 -12.97 -30.49
C THR A 152 -21.78 -14.39 -30.47
N LEU A 153 -21.63 -14.99 -29.29
CA LEU A 153 -21.17 -16.37 -29.16
C LEU A 153 -22.14 -17.35 -29.84
N CYS A 154 -23.45 -17.11 -29.72
CA CYS A 154 -24.47 -17.93 -30.38
C CYS A 154 -24.46 -17.79 -31.91
N ARG A 155 -24.11 -16.62 -32.46
CA ARG A 155 -23.96 -16.41 -33.92
C ARG A 155 -22.70 -17.06 -34.49
N HIS A 156 -21.66 -17.22 -33.66
CA HIS A 156 -20.36 -17.77 -34.05
C HIS A 156 -20.01 -19.08 -33.29
N PRO A 157 -20.83 -20.14 -33.38
CA PRO A 157 -20.66 -21.35 -32.56
C PRO A 157 -19.34 -22.09 -32.84
N LYS A 158 -18.82 -22.01 -34.06
CA LYS A 158 -17.49 -22.58 -34.41
C LYS A 158 -16.36 -21.88 -33.66
N ILE A 159 -16.40 -20.54 -33.59
CA ILE A 159 -15.40 -19.76 -32.87
C ILE A 159 -15.53 -20.02 -31.37
N ALA A 160 -16.76 -20.01 -30.83
CA ALA A 160 -17.00 -20.37 -29.43
C ALA A 160 -16.43 -21.75 -29.07
N THR A 161 -16.59 -22.76 -29.95
CA THR A 161 -16.01 -24.10 -29.77
C THR A 161 -14.48 -24.06 -29.72
N GLN A 162 -13.83 -23.26 -30.57
CA GLN A 162 -12.37 -23.12 -30.54
C GLN A 162 -11.86 -22.34 -29.34
N ILE A 163 -12.60 -21.34 -28.87
CA ILE A 163 -12.29 -20.63 -27.62
C ILE A 163 -12.35 -21.61 -26.43
N ALA A 164 -13.38 -22.46 -26.39
CA ALA A 164 -13.49 -23.51 -25.37
C ALA A 164 -12.33 -24.52 -25.46
N GLU A 165 -11.98 -24.95 -26.67
CA GLU A 165 -10.85 -25.86 -26.91
C GLU A 165 -9.52 -25.24 -26.46
N LEU A 166 -9.28 -23.95 -26.72
CA LEU A 166 -8.11 -23.23 -26.23
C LEU A 166 -8.01 -23.30 -24.70
N PHE A 167 -9.12 -23.02 -24.00
CA PHE A 167 -9.17 -23.11 -22.54
C PHE A 167 -8.91 -24.54 -22.04
N ILE A 168 -9.59 -25.54 -22.62
CA ILE A 168 -9.46 -26.95 -22.23
C ILE A 168 -8.02 -27.43 -22.44
N ARG A 169 -7.42 -27.13 -23.60
CA ARG A 169 -6.03 -27.52 -23.91
C ARG A 169 -5.00 -26.82 -23.04
N LYS A 170 -5.33 -25.66 -22.48
CA LYS A 170 -4.48 -24.91 -21.56
C LYS A 170 -4.57 -25.45 -20.13
N PHE A 171 -5.77 -25.74 -19.62
CA PHE A 171 -5.99 -25.97 -18.19
C PHE A 171 -6.38 -27.41 -17.80
N ASN A 172 -6.73 -28.28 -18.74
CA ASN A 172 -7.06 -29.67 -18.43
C ASN A 172 -5.78 -30.51 -18.20
N PRO A 173 -5.55 -31.09 -17.00
CA PRO A 173 -4.37 -31.90 -16.71
C PRO A 173 -4.19 -33.12 -17.64
N GLU A 174 -5.29 -33.72 -18.10
CA GLU A 174 -5.28 -34.92 -18.96
C GLU A 174 -5.15 -34.60 -20.45
N LYS A 175 -5.63 -33.42 -20.88
CA LYS A 175 -5.67 -33.00 -22.29
C LYS A 175 -4.68 -31.89 -22.65
N ARG A 176 -3.75 -31.58 -21.74
CA ARG A 176 -2.82 -30.45 -21.85
C ARG A 176 -2.06 -30.48 -23.17
N ALA A 177 -2.11 -29.37 -23.89
CA ALA A 177 -1.34 -29.15 -25.11
C ALA A 177 0.06 -28.60 -24.81
N SER A 178 1.01 -28.91 -25.70
CA SER A 178 2.30 -28.21 -25.78
C SER A 178 2.12 -26.78 -26.28
N GLU A 179 3.11 -25.91 -26.05
CA GLU A 179 3.05 -24.51 -26.52
C GLU A 179 2.90 -24.42 -28.04
N GLN A 180 3.51 -25.34 -28.80
CA GLN A 180 3.35 -25.40 -30.26
C GLN A 180 1.89 -25.67 -30.64
N GLN A 181 1.24 -26.64 -30.00
CA GLN A 181 -0.16 -26.97 -30.27
C GLN A 181 -1.11 -25.82 -29.86
N LEU A 182 -0.82 -25.12 -28.75
CA LEU A 182 -1.56 -23.92 -28.38
C LEU A 182 -1.39 -22.81 -29.44
N SER A 183 -0.18 -22.65 -29.99
CA SER A 183 0.08 -21.73 -31.10
C SER A 183 -0.76 -22.08 -32.33
N ASP A 184 -0.85 -23.37 -32.71
CA ASP A 184 -1.63 -23.80 -33.87
C ASP A 184 -3.14 -23.51 -33.67
N ILE A 185 -3.66 -23.71 -32.45
CA ILE A 185 -5.03 -23.34 -32.09
C ILE A 185 -5.24 -21.82 -32.22
N ARG A 186 -4.31 -21.00 -31.68
CA ARG A 186 -4.36 -19.53 -31.81
C ARG A 186 -4.37 -19.08 -33.26
N THR A 187 -3.51 -19.65 -34.10
CA THR A 187 -3.47 -19.32 -35.54
C THR A 187 -4.80 -19.66 -36.22
N THR A 188 -5.35 -20.84 -35.94
CA THR A 188 -6.65 -21.25 -36.50
C THR A 188 -7.77 -20.31 -36.05
N LEU A 189 -7.74 -19.93 -34.77
CA LEU A 189 -8.74 -19.07 -34.17
C LEU A 189 -8.68 -17.66 -34.75
N ASN A 190 -7.48 -17.10 -34.92
CA ASN A 190 -7.27 -15.81 -35.59
C ASN A 190 -7.80 -15.85 -37.05
N CYS A 191 -7.53 -16.91 -37.80
CA CYS A 191 -8.07 -17.04 -39.17
C CYS A 191 -9.61 -17.07 -39.21
N HIS A 192 -10.27 -17.63 -38.20
CA HIS A 192 -11.73 -17.58 -38.11
C HIS A 192 -12.27 -16.22 -37.67
N ILE A 193 -11.50 -15.47 -36.87
CA ILE A 193 -11.84 -14.10 -36.46
C ILE A 193 -11.67 -13.12 -37.62
N ASP A 194 -10.63 -13.26 -38.43
CA ASP A 194 -10.34 -12.40 -39.59
C ASP A 194 -11.48 -12.33 -40.62
N VAL A 195 -12.38 -13.34 -40.63
CA VAL A 195 -13.54 -13.40 -41.53
C VAL A 195 -14.86 -12.95 -40.88
N VAL A 196 -14.82 -12.46 -39.63
CA VAL A 196 -16.00 -11.91 -38.93
C VAL A 196 -16.30 -10.50 -39.47
N GLU A 197 -17.47 -10.33 -40.09
CA GLU A 197 -17.84 -9.05 -40.74
C GLU A 197 -18.16 -7.93 -39.74
N SER A 198 -18.71 -8.27 -38.58
CA SER A 198 -19.09 -7.30 -37.54
C SER A 198 -17.90 -6.96 -36.66
N ILE A 199 -17.49 -5.68 -36.66
CA ILE A 199 -16.40 -5.17 -35.82
C ILE A 199 -16.73 -5.36 -34.32
N ASP A 200 -17.99 -5.22 -33.93
CA ASP A 200 -18.38 -5.45 -32.53
C ASP A 200 -18.30 -6.93 -32.17
N ASP A 201 -18.63 -7.84 -33.09
CA ASP A 201 -18.49 -9.27 -32.86
C ASP A 201 -17.02 -9.67 -32.71
N ASP A 202 -16.17 -9.16 -33.61
CA ASP A 202 -14.72 -9.32 -33.56
C ASP A 202 -14.17 -8.89 -32.20
N ARG A 203 -14.51 -7.67 -31.75
CA ARG A 203 -14.06 -7.13 -30.45
C ARG A 203 -14.55 -7.97 -29.28
N ILE A 204 -15.79 -8.45 -29.31
CA ILE A 204 -16.34 -9.32 -28.27
C ILE A 204 -15.55 -10.64 -28.24
N LEU A 205 -15.42 -11.32 -29.38
CA LEU A 205 -14.72 -12.60 -29.48
C LEU A 205 -13.25 -12.47 -29.02
N ASN A 206 -12.54 -11.46 -29.52
CA ASN A 206 -11.17 -11.11 -29.09
C ASN A 206 -11.07 -10.89 -27.58
N SER A 207 -12.05 -10.22 -26.97
CA SER A 207 -12.07 -10.01 -25.52
C SER A 207 -12.16 -11.33 -24.72
N PHE A 208 -12.92 -12.32 -25.19
CA PHE A 208 -12.97 -13.64 -24.53
C PHE A 208 -11.61 -14.37 -24.61
N ILE A 209 -10.93 -14.26 -25.75
CA ILE A 209 -9.62 -14.89 -25.96
C ILE A 209 -8.55 -14.22 -25.11
N GLU A 210 -8.52 -12.88 -25.07
CA GLU A 210 -7.60 -12.12 -24.23
C GLU A 210 -7.71 -12.51 -22.76
N VAL A 211 -8.94 -12.72 -22.24
CA VAL A 211 -9.14 -13.18 -20.86
C VAL A 211 -8.53 -14.57 -20.66
N ILE A 212 -8.80 -15.54 -21.54
CA ILE A 212 -8.24 -16.91 -21.44
C ILE A 212 -6.70 -16.90 -21.58
N GLU A 213 -6.14 -16.04 -22.42
CA GLU A 213 -4.70 -15.87 -22.56
C GLU A 213 -4.07 -15.26 -21.30
N ALA A 214 -4.76 -14.29 -20.69
CA ALA A 214 -4.37 -13.69 -19.43
C ALA A 214 -4.53 -14.62 -18.22
N MET A 215 -5.36 -15.67 -18.30
CA MET A 215 -5.51 -16.66 -17.24
C MET A 215 -4.21 -17.44 -17.03
N VAL A 216 -3.81 -17.59 -15.76
CA VAL A 216 -2.63 -18.35 -15.34
C VAL A 216 -2.96 -19.56 -14.46
N ARG A 217 -4.13 -19.60 -13.84
CA ARG A 217 -4.67 -20.74 -13.06
C ARG A 217 -6.19 -20.77 -13.14
N SER A 218 -6.81 -21.95 -13.09
CA SER A 218 -8.25 -22.12 -12.92
C SER A 218 -8.55 -23.41 -12.16
N ASN A 219 -9.57 -23.39 -11.30
CA ASN A 219 -10.06 -24.58 -10.58
C ASN A 219 -11.16 -25.32 -11.37
N PHE A 220 -11.40 -24.95 -12.63
CA PHE A 220 -12.47 -25.52 -13.47
C PHE A 220 -12.47 -27.06 -13.55
N PHE A 221 -11.28 -27.68 -13.49
CA PHE A 221 -11.14 -29.15 -13.57
C PHE A 221 -11.09 -29.84 -12.20
N CYS A 222 -11.28 -29.12 -11.11
CA CYS A 222 -11.44 -29.71 -9.78
C CYS A 222 -12.89 -30.20 -9.62
N GLU A 223 -13.14 -31.51 -9.68
CA GLU A 223 -14.51 -32.07 -9.67
C GLU A 223 -15.38 -31.63 -8.47
N GLU A 224 -14.77 -31.37 -7.31
CA GLU A 224 -15.52 -30.93 -6.13
C GLU A 224 -16.30 -29.63 -6.35
N ILE A 225 -15.84 -28.73 -7.26
CA ILE A 225 -16.52 -27.45 -7.48
C ILE A 225 -17.87 -27.58 -8.18
N TRP A 226 -18.11 -28.71 -8.86
CA TRP A 226 -19.34 -28.96 -9.61
C TRP A 226 -20.38 -29.76 -8.82
N HIS A 227 -19.96 -30.35 -7.69
CA HIS A 227 -20.82 -31.19 -6.83
C HIS A 227 -21.15 -30.54 -5.49
N ASP A 228 -20.35 -29.58 -5.04
CA ASP A 228 -20.54 -28.86 -3.78
C ASP A 228 -20.97 -27.41 -4.06
N SER A 229 -22.21 -27.07 -3.71
CA SER A 229 -22.76 -25.71 -3.90
C SER A 229 -22.06 -24.65 -3.05
N SER A 230 -21.23 -25.04 -2.08
CA SER A 230 -20.39 -24.12 -1.31
C SER A 230 -19.06 -23.76 -2.00
N ARG A 231 -18.83 -24.28 -3.21
CA ARG A 231 -17.66 -23.98 -4.05
C ARG A 231 -18.02 -23.03 -5.18
N CYS A 232 -17.03 -22.30 -5.66
CA CYS A 232 -17.19 -21.37 -6.77
C CYS A 232 -16.13 -21.63 -7.84
N LEU A 233 -16.48 -21.36 -9.09
CA LEU A 233 -15.50 -21.28 -10.17
C LEU A 233 -14.60 -20.07 -9.90
N ALA A 234 -13.30 -20.27 -10.05
CA ALA A 234 -12.31 -19.21 -9.95
C ALA A 234 -11.23 -19.35 -11.00
N PHE A 235 -10.71 -18.21 -11.42
CA PHE A 235 -9.50 -18.12 -12.25
C PHE A 235 -8.63 -16.95 -11.82
N LYS A 236 -7.31 -17.17 -11.90
CA LYS A 236 -6.28 -16.18 -11.64
C LYS A 236 -5.79 -15.62 -12.96
N LEU A 237 -5.69 -14.29 -13.05
CA LEU A 237 -5.35 -13.53 -14.25
C LEU A 237 -4.08 -12.71 -14.04
N LEU A 238 -3.44 -12.36 -15.17
CA LEU A 238 -2.49 -11.26 -15.30
C LEU A 238 -3.19 -10.08 -16.01
N PRO A 239 -3.81 -9.14 -15.27
CA PRO A 239 -4.64 -8.07 -15.85
C PRO A 239 -3.93 -7.22 -16.90
N ALA A 240 -2.61 -7.01 -16.75
CA ALA A 240 -1.80 -6.25 -17.70
C ALA A 240 -1.70 -6.88 -19.11
N LYS A 241 -2.12 -8.13 -19.28
CA LYS A 241 -2.19 -8.80 -20.60
C LYS A 241 -3.49 -8.52 -21.36
N ILE A 242 -4.48 -7.89 -20.74
CA ILE A 242 -5.77 -7.57 -21.35
C ILE A 242 -5.70 -6.14 -21.89
N ALA A 243 -5.97 -5.94 -23.18
CA ALA A 243 -5.67 -4.68 -23.86
C ALA A 243 -6.50 -3.50 -23.32
N LEU A 244 -7.79 -3.74 -23.03
CA LEU A 244 -8.74 -2.74 -22.54
C LEU A 244 -8.84 -2.69 -21.01
N MET A 245 -7.83 -3.18 -20.30
CA MET A 245 -7.81 -3.16 -18.83
C MET A 245 -7.79 -1.71 -18.28
N PRO A 246 -8.76 -1.32 -17.42
CA PRO A 246 -8.70 -0.05 -16.73
C PRO A 246 -7.41 0.10 -15.91
N LYS A 247 -6.76 1.26 -16.03
CA LYS A 247 -5.54 1.56 -15.26
C LYS A 247 -5.87 2.09 -13.85
N PRO A 248 -5.03 1.83 -12.84
CA PRO A 248 -3.84 0.95 -12.90
C PRO A 248 -4.24 -0.53 -12.90
N ALA A 249 -3.54 -1.35 -13.69
CA ALA A 249 -3.77 -2.79 -13.70
C ALA A 249 -3.04 -3.45 -12.51
N PRO A 250 -3.72 -4.23 -11.66
CA PRO A 250 -3.04 -4.98 -10.60
C PRO A 250 -2.14 -6.06 -11.20
N ALA A 251 -1.12 -6.49 -10.45
CA ALA A 251 -0.19 -7.53 -10.89
C ALA A 251 -0.89 -8.88 -11.06
N TYR A 252 -1.80 -9.20 -10.14
CA TYR A 252 -2.64 -10.40 -10.19
C TYR A 252 -4.08 -10.07 -9.80
N GLU A 253 -5.01 -10.81 -10.38
CA GLU A 253 -6.43 -10.74 -10.06
C GLU A 253 -6.99 -12.16 -9.99
N ILE A 254 -7.70 -12.49 -8.92
CA ILE A 254 -8.53 -13.70 -8.86
C ILE A 254 -9.98 -13.27 -9.01
N PHE A 255 -10.66 -13.80 -10.02
CA PHE A 255 -12.11 -13.64 -10.19
C PHE A 255 -12.82 -14.90 -9.69
N VAL A 256 -13.90 -14.70 -8.94
CA VAL A 256 -14.72 -15.76 -8.36
C VAL A 256 -16.15 -15.62 -8.85
N PHE A 257 -16.74 -16.72 -9.31
CA PHE A 257 -18.09 -16.76 -9.87
C PHE A 257 -18.87 -18.00 -9.42
N SER A 258 -20.09 -17.78 -8.96
CA SER A 258 -21.15 -18.77 -8.78
C SER A 258 -22.51 -18.07 -8.90
N PRO A 259 -23.65 -18.79 -8.95
CA PRO A 259 -24.98 -18.16 -8.92
C PRO A 259 -25.26 -17.36 -7.64
N GLU A 260 -24.58 -17.65 -6.54
CA GLU A 260 -24.79 -16.96 -5.25
C GLU A 260 -23.78 -15.82 -5.02
N VAL A 261 -22.56 -15.95 -5.55
CA VAL A 261 -21.43 -15.06 -5.24
C VAL A 261 -20.69 -14.64 -6.49
N GLU A 262 -20.35 -13.36 -6.55
CA GLU A 262 -19.30 -12.86 -7.44
C GLU A 262 -18.28 -12.07 -6.65
N GLY A 263 -17.02 -12.10 -7.06
CA GLY A 263 -16.01 -11.31 -6.40
C GLY A 263 -14.68 -11.26 -7.13
N VAL A 264 -13.86 -10.31 -6.70
CA VAL A 264 -12.49 -10.11 -7.17
C VAL A 264 -11.54 -10.08 -5.99
N HIS A 265 -10.31 -10.55 -6.18
CA HIS A 265 -9.20 -10.32 -5.27
C HIS A 265 -8.01 -9.78 -6.06
N LEU A 266 -7.73 -8.49 -5.88
CA LEU A 266 -6.72 -7.73 -6.61
C LEU A 266 -5.44 -7.63 -5.78
N ARG A 267 -4.28 -7.91 -6.38
CA ARG A 267 -2.97 -7.90 -5.70
C ARG A 267 -1.95 -7.06 -6.47
N GLY A 268 -1.23 -6.20 -5.76
CA GLY A 268 -0.11 -5.43 -6.30
C GLY A 268 1.18 -6.25 -6.48
N GLY A 269 1.27 -7.44 -5.90
CA GLY A 269 2.44 -8.31 -6.01
C GLY A 269 2.22 -9.71 -5.41
N LYS A 270 3.30 -10.51 -5.32
CA LYS A 270 3.25 -11.86 -4.74
C LYS A 270 3.03 -11.84 -3.23
N VAL A 271 3.84 -11.08 -2.48
CA VAL A 271 3.58 -10.89 -1.06
C VAL A 271 2.72 -9.66 -0.94
N ALA A 272 1.39 -9.85 -0.86
CA ALA A 272 0.42 -8.76 -0.87
C ALA A 272 -0.70 -9.02 0.13
N ARG A 273 -1.29 -7.95 0.66
CA ARG A 273 -2.25 -8.03 1.75
C ARG A 273 -3.28 -6.91 1.71
N GLY A 274 -4.51 -7.26 2.06
CA GLY A 274 -5.49 -6.29 2.53
C GLY A 274 -6.87 -6.87 2.78
N GLY A 275 -7.79 -5.97 3.10
CA GLY A 275 -9.14 -6.31 3.56
C GLY A 275 -10.06 -6.88 2.47
N LEU A 276 -11.03 -7.69 2.90
CA LEU A 276 -12.10 -8.23 2.06
C LEU A 276 -13.41 -7.50 2.35
N ARG A 277 -13.98 -6.80 1.37
CA ARG A 277 -15.22 -6.03 1.51
C ARG A 277 -16.43 -6.81 1.01
N TRP A 278 -17.51 -6.77 1.78
CA TRP A 278 -18.83 -7.06 1.22
C TRP A 278 -19.37 -5.79 0.55
N SER A 279 -19.53 -5.84 -0.77
CA SER A 279 -20.08 -4.72 -1.55
C SER A 279 -21.56 -4.96 -1.84
N GLU A 280 -22.33 -3.87 -1.83
CA GLU A 280 -23.72 -3.84 -2.30
C GLU A 280 -23.80 -3.37 -3.77
N ARG A 281 -22.67 -3.04 -4.41
CA ARG A 281 -22.59 -2.51 -5.78
C ARG A 281 -22.46 -3.63 -6.82
N MET A 282 -23.59 -4.21 -7.22
CA MET A 282 -23.60 -5.33 -8.19
C MET A 282 -22.98 -5.00 -9.56
N GLU A 283 -23.09 -3.74 -10.00
CA GLU A 283 -22.71 -3.33 -11.35
C GLU A 283 -21.21 -3.03 -11.47
N ASP A 284 -20.57 -2.51 -10.42
CA ASP A 284 -19.20 -1.99 -10.50
C ASP A 284 -18.34 -2.23 -9.24
N TYR A 285 -18.61 -3.31 -8.49
CA TYR A 285 -17.82 -3.69 -7.30
C TYR A 285 -16.32 -3.79 -7.59
N ARG A 286 -15.90 -4.21 -8.79
CA ARG A 286 -14.47 -4.25 -9.14
C ARG A 286 -13.84 -2.85 -9.13
N THR A 287 -14.54 -1.85 -9.64
CA THR A 287 -14.09 -0.45 -9.63
C THR A 287 -13.97 0.06 -8.21
N GLU A 288 -14.93 -0.26 -7.33
CA GLU A 288 -14.84 0.04 -5.89
C GLU A 288 -13.59 -0.60 -5.27
N VAL A 289 -13.39 -1.90 -5.49
CA VAL A 289 -12.25 -2.65 -4.93
C VAL A 289 -10.92 -2.10 -5.47
N LEU A 290 -10.83 -1.76 -6.76
CA LEU A 290 -9.63 -1.18 -7.37
C LEU A 290 -9.25 0.15 -6.72
N GLY A 291 -10.22 1.03 -6.46
CA GLY A 291 -9.99 2.27 -5.72
C GLY A 291 -9.38 2.04 -4.34
N LEU A 292 -9.83 0.99 -3.64
CA LEU A 292 -9.29 0.61 -2.33
C LEU A 292 -7.88 0.01 -2.40
N VAL A 293 -7.58 -0.81 -3.43
CA VAL A 293 -6.23 -1.34 -3.65
C VAL A 293 -5.25 -0.21 -3.82
N LYS A 294 -5.59 0.82 -4.61
CA LYS A 294 -4.73 1.97 -4.86
C LYS A 294 -4.30 2.65 -3.55
N ALA A 295 -5.27 2.96 -2.69
CA ALA A 295 -4.99 3.52 -1.37
C ALA A 295 -4.15 2.55 -0.51
N GLN A 296 -4.44 1.26 -0.56
CA GLN A 296 -3.71 0.24 0.19
C GLN A 296 -2.25 0.09 -0.29
N MET A 297 -1.95 0.27 -1.58
CA MET A 297 -0.59 0.20 -2.10
C MET A 297 0.30 1.30 -1.53
N VAL A 298 -0.23 2.52 -1.40
CA VAL A 298 0.48 3.63 -0.76
C VAL A 298 0.64 3.38 0.75
N LYS A 299 -0.43 2.93 1.41
CA LYS A 299 -0.44 2.65 2.85
C LYS A 299 0.53 1.53 3.24
N ASN A 300 0.65 0.49 2.41
CA ASN A 300 1.53 -0.64 2.66
C ASN A 300 3.01 -0.36 2.39
N ALA A 301 3.37 0.84 1.92
CA ALA A 301 4.78 1.19 1.68
C ALA A 301 5.66 1.16 2.94
N VAL A 302 5.07 1.02 4.15
CA VAL A 302 5.79 0.93 5.42
C VAL A 302 5.95 -0.50 5.95
N ILE A 303 5.30 -1.50 5.33
CA ILE A 303 5.31 -2.90 5.78
C ILE A 303 5.91 -3.83 4.71
N VAL A 304 5.93 -5.13 5.00
CA VAL A 304 6.43 -6.17 4.08
C VAL A 304 5.52 -6.40 2.86
N PRO A 305 4.22 -6.74 3.01
CA PRO A 305 3.39 -7.05 1.85
C PRO A 305 2.96 -5.79 1.10
N THR A 306 2.94 -5.86 -0.24
CA THR A 306 2.32 -4.81 -1.08
C THR A 306 0.79 -4.78 -0.88
N GLY A 307 0.13 -3.78 -1.46
CA GLY A 307 -1.33 -3.64 -1.34
C GLY A 307 -2.11 -4.76 -2.04
N ALA A 308 -3.10 -5.31 -1.36
CA ALA A 308 -4.15 -6.13 -1.97
C ALA A 308 -5.53 -5.71 -1.44
N LYS A 309 -6.59 -6.09 -2.17
CA LYS A 309 -7.96 -5.94 -1.70
C LYS A 309 -8.85 -6.97 -2.39
N GLY A 310 -9.77 -7.53 -1.63
CA GLY A 310 -10.85 -8.30 -2.20
C GLY A 310 -12.20 -7.64 -1.99
N GLY A 311 -13.15 -7.96 -2.84
CA GLY A 311 -14.54 -7.63 -2.63
C GLY A 311 -15.44 -8.66 -3.28
N PHE A 312 -16.58 -8.90 -2.66
CA PHE A 312 -17.58 -9.83 -3.15
C PHE A 312 -18.99 -9.25 -2.99
N VAL A 313 -19.90 -9.73 -3.82
CA VAL A 313 -21.32 -9.42 -3.84
C VAL A 313 -22.13 -10.71 -3.72
N CYS A 314 -23.32 -10.63 -3.12
CA CYS A 314 -24.23 -11.75 -2.91
C CYS A 314 -25.47 -11.60 -3.81
N LYS A 315 -25.61 -12.43 -4.85
CA LYS A 315 -26.57 -12.22 -5.96
C LYS A 315 -28.03 -12.56 -5.65
N ASN A 316 -28.29 -13.35 -4.61
CA ASN A 316 -29.62 -13.86 -4.28
C ASN A 316 -29.90 -13.85 -2.77
N LEU A 317 -29.63 -12.72 -2.10
CA LEU A 317 -29.94 -12.58 -0.66
C LEU A 317 -31.46 -12.61 -0.47
N GLU A 318 -31.95 -13.50 0.37
CA GLU A 318 -33.37 -13.51 0.73
C GLU A 318 -33.70 -12.28 1.58
N GLU A 319 -34.82 -11.62 1.28
CA GLU A 319 -35.34 -10.55 2.13
C GLU A 319 -35.85 -11.14 3.46
N SER A 320 -34.97 -11.19 4.45
CA SER A 320 -35.31 -11.56 5.82
C SER A 320 -35.54 -10.30 6.67
N ALA A 321 -36.67 -10.24 7.37
CA ALA A 321 -36.92 -9.21 8.39
C ALA A 321 -35.96 -9.32 9.60
N ILE A 322 -35.29 -10.46 9.76
CA ILE A 322 -34.31 -10.74 10.83
C ILE A 322 -32.89 -10.49 10.29
N PRO A 323 -32.17 -9.45 10.76
CA PRO A 323 -30.83 -9.10 10.29
C PRO A 323 -29.78 -10.22 10.44
N GLU A 324 -29.90 -11.04 11.48
CA GLU A 324 -28.97 -12.14 11.77
C GLU A 324 -28.98 -13.22 10.67
N HIS A 325 -30.17 -13.55 10.13
CA HIS A 325 -30.28 -14.51 9.04
C HIS A 325 -29.64 -14.00 7.75
N ARG A 326 -29.81 -12.70 7.45
CA ARG A 326 -29.14 -12.07 6.31
C ARG A 326 -27.62 -12.13 6.48
N MET A 327 -27.12 -11.84 7.68
CA MET A 327 -25.68 -11.92 7.96
C MET A 327 -25.13 -13.35 7.87
N GLN A 328 -25.94 -14.36 8.19
CA GLN A 328 -25.56 -15.76 8.03
C GLN A 328 -25.40 -16.14 6.55
N GLN A 329 -26.30 -15.70 5.66
CA GLN A 329 -26.17 -15.90 4.21
C GLN A 329 -24.92 -15.21 3.67
N VAL A 330 -24.63 -13.98 4.11
CA VAL A 330 -23.40 -13.27 3.73
C VAL A 330 -22.15 -14.02 4.22
N ARG A 331 -22.18 -14.60 5.42
CA ARG A 331 -21.08 -15.44 5.94
C ARG A 331 -20.88 -16.72 5.11
N GLN A 332 -21.96 -17.33 4.60
CA GLN A 332 -21.87 -18.48 3.69
C GLN A 332 -21.23 -18.09 2.36
N ALA A 333 -21.70 -17.00 1.74
CA ALA A 333 -21.11 -16.43 0.54
C ALA A 333 -19.61 -16.09 0.71
N TYR A 334 -19.26 -15.45 1.82
CA TYR A 334 -17.88 -15.17 2.19
C TYR A 334 -17.05 -16.46 2.30
N SER A 335 -17.60 -17.50 2.92
CA SER A 335 -16.90 -18.78 3.08
C SER A 335 -16.63 -19.46 1.72
N ALA A 336 -17.60 -19.44 0.82
CA ALA A 336 -17.46 -19.95 -0.54
C ALA A 336 -16.38 -19.17 -1.33
N TYR A 337 -16.40 -17.84 -1.20
CA TYR A 337 -15.38 -16.95 -1.78
C TYR A 337 -13.96 -17.28 -1.26
N ILE A 338 -13.77 -17.43 0.06
CA ILE A 338 -12.46 -17.81 0.65
C ILE A 338 -12.00 -19.18 0.13
N ARG A 339 -12.89 -20.18 0.07
CA ARG A 339 -12.56 -21.50 -0.46
C ARG A 339 -12.07 -21.42 -1.90
N ALA A 340 -12.74 -20.62 -2.74
CA ALA A 340 -12.35 -20.41 -4.12
C ALA A 340 -10.98 -19.71 -4.29
N LEU A 341 -10.64 -18.76 -3.40
CA LEU A 341 -9.30 -18.16 -3.39
C LEU A 341 -8.21 -19.19 -3.04
N LEU A 342 -8.48 -20.03 -2.04
CA LEU A 342 -7.56 -21.09 -1.61
C LEU A 342 -7.44 -22.23 -2.64
N ASP A 343 -8.45 -22.45 -3.49
CA ASP A 343 -8.38 -23.44 -4.59
C ASP A 343 -7.30 -23.11 -5.62
N LEU A 344 -6.90 -21.84 -5.73
CA LEU A 344 -5.89 -21.37 -6.69
C LEU A 344 -4.53 -21.04 -6.07
N THR A 345 -4.41 -21.13 -4.75
CA THR A 345 -3.24 -20.68 -3.99
C THR A 345 -2.36 -21.88 -3.62
N ASP A 346 -1.04 -21.79 -3.85
CA ASP A 346 -0.14 -22.88 -3.48
C ASP A 346 -0.09 -23.04 -1.95
N ASN A 347 0.12 -24.25 -1.44
CA ASN A 347 0.37 -24.48 -0.02
C ASN A 347 1.88 -24.56 0.27
N ARG A 348 2.28 -24.54 1.54
CA ARG A 348 3.67 -24.78 1.96
C ARG A 348 3.71 -25.87 3.02
N ILE A 349 4.26 -27.03 2.67
CA ILE A 349 4.37 -28.19 3.58
C ILE A 349 5.85 -28.55 3.71
N ASP A 350 6.33 -28.71 4.95
CA ASP A 350 7.75 -29.00 5.26
C ASP A 350 8.76 -28.04 4.60
N GLY A 351 8.35 -26.77 4.42
CA GLY A 351 9.17 -25.75 3.79
C GLY A 351 9.16 -25.75 2.26
N CYS A 352 8.47 -26.70 1.62
CA CYS A 352 8.34 -26.81 0.17
C CYS A 352 6.97 -26.29 -0.31
N THR A 353 6.98 -25.56 -1.42
CA THR A 353 5.73 -25.13 -2.08
C THR A 353 5.05 -26.33 -2.74
N GLN A 354 3.77 -26.53 -2.46
CA GLN A 354 2.93 -27.55 -3.08
C GLN A 354 1.80 -26.88 -3.88
N PRO A 355 1.69 -27.13 -5.20
CA PRO A 355 0.58 -26.59 -5.98
C PRO A 355 -0.76 -27.23 -5.61
N PRO A 356 -1.90 -26.54 -5.87
CA PRO A 356 -3.22 -27.14 -5.74
C PRO A 356 -3.36 -28.36 -6.65
N LYS A 357 -4.13 -29.35 -6.17
CA LYS A 357 -4.45 -30.55 -6.95
C LYS A 357 -5.29 -30.17 -8.19
N ASP A 358 -5.01 -30.83 -9.31
CA ASP A 358 -5.77 -30.68 -10.57
C ASP A 358 -5.77 -29.26 -11.18
N VAL A 359 -4.87 -28.38 -10.73
CA VAL A 359 -4.68 -27.02 -11.25
C VAL A 359 -3.35 -26.90 -12.02
N ILE A 360 -3.43 -26.53 -13.30
CA ILE A 360 -2.25 -26.17 -14.10
C ILE A 360 -1.83 -24.72 -13.79
N ARG A 361 -0.52 -24.52 -13.56
CA ARG A 361 0.09 -23.21 -13.29
C ARG A 361 0.87 -22.70 -14.50
N TYR A 362 0.62 -21.45 -14.89
CA TYR A 362 1.40 -20.69 -15.88
C TYR A 362 2.14 -19.50 -15.26
N ASP A 363 2.13 -19.41 -13.94
CA ASP A 363 2.89 -18.47 -13.13
C ASP A 363 3.86 -19.21 -12.19
N ASN A 364 4.65 -18.44 -11.45
CA ASN A 364 5.58 -18.98 -10.46
C ASN A 364 4.85 -19.41 -9.18
N ASP A 365 5.60 -20.02 -8.24
CA ASP A 365 5.13 -20.29 -6.88
C ASP A 365 4.49 -19.04 -6.23
N ASP A 366 3.32 -19.27 -5.64
CA ASP A 366 2.42 -18.29 -5.03
C ASP A 366 1.67 -18.89 -3.84
N ALA A 367 2.40 -19.09 -2.73
CA ALA A 367 1.86 -19.67 -1.51
C ALA A 367 1.37 -18.64 -0.48
N TYR A 368 1.63 -17.35 -0.72
CA TYR A 368 1.30 -16.29 0.23
C TYR A 368 -0.03 -15.62 -0.12
N LEU A 369 -1.05 -15.90 0.67
CA LEU A 369 -2.35 -15.22 0.62
C LEU A 369 -2.78 -14.89 2.06
N VAL A 370 -2.73 -13.60 2.42
CA VAL A 370 -3.19 -13.09 3.71
C VAL A 370 -4.31 -12.09 3.49
N VAL A 371 -5.40 -12.28 4.22
CA VAL A 371 -6.60 -11.45 4.14
C VAL A 371 -6.81 -10.68 5.45
N ALA A 372 -7.62 -9.64 5.40
CA ALA A 372 -8.05 -8.92 6.60
C ALA A 372 -9.55 -8.61 6.52
N ALA A 373 -10.14 -8.22 7.63
CA ALA A 373 -11.50 -7.72 7.63
C ALA A 373 -11.59 -6.31 7.01
N ASP A 374 -12.74 -5.98 6.44
CA ASP A 374 -13.13 -4.64 5.98
C ASP A 374 -14.61 -4.38 6.34
N LYS A 375 -15.19 -3.32 5.79
CA LYS A 375 -16.61 -3.01 5.90
C LYS A 375 -17.45 -4.22 5.46
N GLY A 376 -18.38 -4.60 6.32
CA GLY A 376 -19.29 -5.73 6.11
C GLY A 376 -18.73 -7.11 6.49
N THR A 377 -17.44 -7.22 6.85
CA THR A 377 -16.77 -8.49 7.19
C THR A 377 -16.01 -8.46 8.52
N ALA A 378 -16.22 -7.43 9.35
CA ALA A 378 -15.51 -7.20 10.61
C ALA A 378 -15.41 -8.42 11.55
N THR A 379 -16.42 -9.29 11.58
CA THR A 379 -16.47 -10.48 12.45
C THR A 379 -16.14 -11.79 11.72
N PHE A 380 -15.59 -11.71 10.51
CA PHE A 380 -15.38 -12.88 9.64
C PHE A 380 -13.93 -13.38 9.60
N SER A 381 -12.96 -12.69 10.19
CA SER A 381 -11.57 -13.15 10.26
C SER A 381 -11.46 -14.56 10.87
N ASP A 382 -12.21 -14.84 11.94
CA ASP A 382 -12.24 -16.18 12.55
C ASP A 382 -12.82 -17.24 11.60
N THR A 383 -13.80 -16.87 10.77
CA THR A 383 -14.35 -17.75 9.73
C THR A 383 -13.30 -18.08 8.67
N ALA A 384 -12.53 -17.08 8.21
CA ALA A 384 -11.45 -17.29 7.26
C ALA A 384 -10.32 -18.16 7.82
N ASN A 385 -9.90 -17.91 9.07
CA ASN A 385 -8.90 -18.72 9.76
C ASN A 385 -9.37 -20.17 9.96
N ALA A 386 -10.63 -20.38 10.35
CA ALA A 386 -11.19 -21.72 10.46
C ALA A 386 -11.15 -22.49 9.13
N ILE A 387 -11.46 -21.82 8.01
CA ILE A 387 -11.37 -22.43 6.67
C ILE A 387 -9.91 -22.74 6.31
N ALA A 388 -8.97 -21.84 6.60
CA ALA A 388 -7.54 -22.10 6.34
C ALA A 388 -7.04 -23.33 7.13
N CYS A 389 -7.39 -23.43 8.41
CA CYS A 389 -7.07 -24.59 9.25
C CYS A 389 -7.75 -25.89 8.76
N GLU A 390 -9.05 -25.83 8.39
CA GLU A 390 -9.81 -26.96 7.82
C GLU A 390 -9.09 -27.55 6.59
N ARG A 391 -8.48 -26.68 5.77
CA ARG A 391 -7.78 -27.06 4.54
C ARG A 391 -6.30 -27.40 4.73
N GLY A 392 -5.78 -27.34 5.97
CA GLY A 392 -4.36 -27.54 6.25
C GLY A 392 -3.47 -26.52 5.53
N PHE A 393 -3.96 -25.30 5.34
CA PHE A 393 -3.18 -24.23 4.73
C PHE A 393 -2.11 -23.73 5.71
N TRP A 394 -0.87 -23.60 5.25
CA TRP A 394 0.32 -23.38 6.10
C TRP A 394 0.29 -22.11 6.98
N LEU A 395 -0.50 -21.11 6.60
CA LEU A 395 -0.68 -19.91 7.42
C LEU A 395 -1.59 -20.18 8.62
N GLY A 396 -2.43 -21.21 8.59
CA GLY A 396 -3.36 -21.54 9.66
C GLY A 396 -4.19 -20.33 10.07
N ASP A 397 -4.09 -19.96 11.35
CA ASP A 397 -4.78 -18.81 11.94
C ASP A 397 -4.06 -17.45 11.75
N ALA A 398 -2.96 -17.44 11.01
CA ALA A 398 -2.32 -16.24 10.46
C ALA A 398 -2.88 -15.85 9.10
N PHE A 399 -3.77 -16.67 8.50
CA PHE A 399 -4.37 -16.41 7.20
C PHE A 399 -5.18 -15.10 7.17
N ALA A 400 -5.95 -14.85 8.22
CA ALA A 400 -6.75 -13.65 8.41
C ALA A 400 -6.35 -12.94 9.71
N SER A 401 -6.00 -11.67 9.60
CA SER A 401 -5.65 -10.84 10.75
C SER A 401 -6.86 -10.16 11.40
N GLY A 402 -6.71 -9.74 12.67
CA GLY A 402 -7.76 -9.05 13.42
C GLY A 402 -8.93 -9.95 13.82
N GLY A 403 -8.68 -11.27 13.93
CA GLY A 403 -9.59 -12.22 14.55
C GLY A 403 -9.52 -12.18 16.07
N SER A 404 -10.21 -13.12 16.74
CA SER A 404 -10.25 -13.21 18.21
C SER A 404 -8.91 -13.60 18.85
N GLN A 405 -8.00 -14.20 18.08
CA GLN A 405 -6.68 -14.68 18.53
C GLN A 405 -5.52 -13.81 18.03
N GLY A 406 -5.64 -12.49 18.19
CA GLY A 406 -4.65 -11.52 17.70
C GLY A 406 -4.67 -10.21 18.49
N TYR A 407 -3.97 -9.20 17.98
CA TYR A 407 -3.94 -7.90 18.61
C TYR A 407 -5.28 -7.18 18.45
N ASP A 408 -5.94 -6.84 19.56
CA ASP A 408 -7.13 -6.00 19.53
C ASP A 408 -6.72 -4.53 19.32
N HIS A 409 -6.82 -4.09 18.07
CA HIS A 409 -6.42 -2.73 17.68
C HIS A 409 -7.22 -1.65 18.41
N LYS A 410 -8.46 -1.92 18.81
CA LYS A 410 -9.30 -0.98 19.55
C LYS A 410 -8.88 -0.89 21.00
N LYS A 411 -8.61 -2.03 21.64
CA LYS A 411 -8.07 -2.09 23.01
C LYS A 411 -6.68 -1.45 23.08
N MET A 412 -5.83 -1.69 22.09
CA MET A 412 -4.50 -1.08 21.99
C MET A 412 -4.55 0.41 21.58
N GLY A 413 -5.62 0.84 20.92
CA GLY A 413 -5.76 2.16 20.31
C GLY A 413 -4.69 2.47 19.27
N ILE A 414 -4.09 1.46 18.66
CA ILE A 414 -2.81 1.60 17.94
C ILE A 414 -2.92 2.52 16.72
N THR A 415 -4.03 2.45 15.98
CA THR A 415 -4.29 3.34 14.83
C THR A 415 -4.38 4.80 15.27
N ALA A 416 -5.12 5.09 16.35
CA ALA A 416 -5.25 6.43 16.89
C ALA A 416 -3.91 6.95 17.45
N ARG A 417 -3.16 6.10 18.16
CA ARG A 417 -1.82 6.42 18.68
C ARG A 417 -0.84 6.74 17.54
N GLY A 418 -0.87 5.98 16.44
CA GLY A 418 -0.08 6.24 15.25
C GLY A 418 -0.40 7.59 14.61
N ALA A 419 -1.69 7.88 14.38
CA ALA A 419 -2.13 9.18 13.87
C ALA A 419 -1.76 10.32 14.83
N TRP A 420 -1.73 10.06 16.14
CA TRP A 420 -1.32 11.03 17.14
C TRP A 420 0.18 11.34 17.13
N GLU A 421 1.04 10.41 16.69
CA GLU A 421 2.45 10.74 16.43
C GLU A 421 2.58 11.81 15.34
N SER A 422 1.75 11.74 14.29
CA SER A 422 1.63 12.83 13.32
C SER A 422 1.09 14.10 13.94
N THR A 423 0.03 14.04 14.77
CA THR A 423 -0.49 15.22 15.48
C THR A 423 0.63 15.93 16.26
N LYS A 424 1.39 15.19 17.08
CA LYS A 424 2.52 15.75 17.85
C LYS A 424 3.56 16.40 16.95
N ARG A 425 3.90 15.76 15.82
CA ARG A 425 4.87 16.28 14.86
C ARG A 425 4.40 17.58 14.21
N LEU A 426 3.16 17.63 13.73
CA LEU A 426 2.60 18.81 13.06
C LEU A 426 2.45 19.99 14.05
N PHE A 427 1.97 19.75 15.26
CA PHE A 427 1.88 20.79 16.29
C PHE A 427 3.25 21.29 16.77
N LYS A 428 4.27 20.42 16.79
CA LYS A 428 5.64 20.85 17.07
C LYS A 428 6.18 21.84 16.03
N GLU A 429 5.75 21.75 14.76
CA GLU A 429 6.10 22.76 13.75
C GLU A 429 5.48 24.13 14.04
N LEU A 430 4.33 24.15 14.73
CA LEU A 430 3.69 25.37 15.23
C LEU A 430 4.24 25.82 16.59
N GLY A 431 5.23 25.13 17.16
CA GLY A 431 5.78 25.41 18.49
C GLY A 431 4.79 25.15 19.63
N HIS A 432 3.78 24.30 19.41
CA HIS A 432 2.74 24.00 20.38
C HIS A 432 2.84 22.55 20.87
N ASP A 433 2.93 22.34 22.18
CA ASP A 433 2.95 21.00 22.77
C ASP A 433 1.56 20.55 23.19
N THR A 434 0.97 19.65 22.39
CA THR A 434 -0.36 19.05 22.61
C THR A 434 -0.50 18.29 23.93
N GLN A 435 0.60 17.94 24.60
CA GLN A 435 0.57 17.18 25.85
C GLN A 435 0.47 18.10 27.08
N THR A 436 0.86 19.37 26.94
CA THR A 436 0.97 20.30 28.08
C THR A 436 0.15 21.58 27.90
N THR A 437 -0.22 21.94 26.67
CA THR A 437 -0.92 23.19 26.36
C THR A 437 -2.32 22.92 25.78
N PRO A 438 -3.39 23.61 26.24
CA PRO A 438 -4.73 23.49 25.66
C PRO A 438 -4.85 23.94 24.20
N PHE A 439 -5.62 23.21 23.40
CA PHE A 439 -5.91 23.50 21.98
C PHE A 439 -7.32 23.06 21.60
N THR A 440 -7.87 23.70 20.56
CA THR A 440 -9.24 23.47 20.08
C THR A 440 -9.31 22.37 19.02
N VAL A 441 -10.34 21.53 19.10
CA VAL A 441 -10.54 20.39 18.21
C VAL A 441 -11.96 20.37 17.66
N ALA A 442 -12.08 20.22 16.34
CA ALA A 442 -13.29 19.74 15.67
C ALA A 442 -13.10 18.27 15.28
N GLY A 443 -14.14 17.46 15.43
CA GLY A 443 -14.05 16.01 15.32
C GLY A 443 -15.05 15.38 14.35
N ILE A 444 -14.61 14.37 13.61
CA ILE A 444 -15.48 13.52 12.80
C ILE A 444 -15.50 12.12 13.42
N GLY A 445 -16.58 11.76 14.14
CA GLY A 445 -16.72 10.49 14.82
C GLY A 445 -17.50 10.52 16.14
N ASP A 446 -17.35 9.46 16.92
CA ASP A 446 -18.04 9.21 18.19
C ASP A 446 -17.08 8.57 19.19
N MET A 447 -17.26 8.82 20.48
CA MET A 447 -16.45 8.22 21.56
C MET A 447 -16.52 6.68 21.58
N SER A 448 -17.57 6.07 21.05
CA SER A 448 -17.64 4.60 20.89
C SER A 448 -16.75 4.04 19.77
N GLY A 449 -16.29 4.90 18.85
CA GLY A 449 -15.44 4.54 17.71
C GLY A 449 -14.00 4.26 18.13
N ASP A 450 -13.35 3.33 17.44
CA ASP A 450 -11.95 2.97 17.69
C ASP A 450 -11.01 4.17 17.55
N VAL A 451 -10.92 4.74 16.34
CA VAL A 451 -9.97 5.82 16.06
C VAL A 451 -10.37 7.12 16.76
N PHE A 452 -11.65 7.49 16.70
CA PHE A 452 -12.11 8.73 17.31
C PHE A 452 -12.03 8.69 18.84
N GLY A 453 -12.57 7.64 19.47
CA GLY A 453 -12.62 7.51 20.91
C GLY A 453 -11.23 7.46 21.53
N ASN A 454 -10.34 6.61 21.02
CA ASN A 454 -8.95 6.56 21.47
C ASN A 454 -8.24 7.91 21.24
N GLY A 455 -8.38 8.52 20.05
CA GLY A 455 -7.74 9.79 19.72
C GLY A 455 -8.11 10.93 20.66
N MET A 456 -9.38 11.05 21.03
CA MET A 456 -9.86 12.08 21.96
C MET A 456 -9.47 11.87 23.43
N LEU A 457 -8.74 10.78 23.73
CA LEU A 457 -8.17 10.45 25.04
C LEU A 457 -6.64 10.50 25.07
N LEU A 458 -5.96 10.77 23.95
CA LEU A 458 -4.49 10.86 23.88
C LEU A 458 -3.92 12.21 24.36
N SER A 459 -4.78 13.15 24.74
CA SER A 459 -4.39 14.36 25.47
C SER A 459 -5.53 14.87 26.36
N ASN A 460 -5.18 15.21 27.60
CA ASN A 460 -6.09 15.87 28.54
C ASN A 460 -6.19 17.39 28.31
N GLN A 461 -5.47 17.93 27.31
CA GLN A 461 -5.47 19.34 26.93
C GLN A 461 -6.49 19.66 25.82
N ILE A 462 -7.16 18.65 25.27
CA ILE A 462 -8.16 18.80 24.19
C ILE A 462 -9.37 19.62 24.67
N ARG A 463 -9.66 20.68 23.93
CA ARG A 463 -10.93 21.41 23.93
C ARG A 463 -11.76 20.98 22.72
N LEU A 464 -12.54 19.92 22.86
CA LEU A 464 -13.42 19.42 21.78
C LEU A 464 -14.63 20.35 21.63
N VAL A 465 -14.58 21.26 20.65
CA VAL A 465 -15.60 22.31 20.49
C VAL A 465 -16.80 21.84 19.66
N ALA A 466 -16.55 20.89 18.76
CA ALA A 466 -17.58 20.31 17.90
C ALA A 466 -17.20 18.87 17.52
N ALA A 467 -18.19 18.00 17.41
CA ALA A 467 -18.02 16.70 16.78
C ALA A 467 -19.31 16.25 16.08
N PHE A 468 -19.22 15.42 15.05
CA PHE A 468 -20.40 14.85 14.40
C PHE A 468 -20.17 13.41 13.95
N ASN A 469 -21.24 12.62 13.92
CA ASN A 469 -21.26 11.25 13.40
C ASN A 469 -22.48 11.05 12.46
N HIS A 470 -22.91 9.82 12.20
CA HIS A 470 -24.07 9.54 11.36
C HIS A 470 -25.44 9.86 12.02
N ARG A 471 -25.47 10.18 13.32
CA ARG A 471 -26.68 10.37 14.13
C ARG A 471 -26.79 11.73 14.81
N HIS A 472 -25.68 12.25 15.31
CA HIS A 472 -25.65 13.39 16.22
C HIS A 472 -24.59 14.42 15.80
N ILE A 473 -24.83 15.65 16.22
CA ILE A 473 -23.88 16.77 16.23
C ILE A 473 -23.71 17.21 17.68
N PHE A 474 -22.49 17.11 18.21
CA PHE A 474 -22.08 17.59 19.53
C PHE A 474 -21.45 18.98 19.40
N LEU A 475 -21.86 19.92 20.24
CA LEU A 475 -21.30 21.28 20.30
C LEU A 475 -21.04 21.68 21.75
N ASP A 476 -19.82 22.11 22.03
CA ASP A 476 -19.42 22.71 23.31
C ASP A 476 -18.62 23.98 23.02
N PRO A 477 -19.18 25.18 23.22
CA PRO A 477 -18.51 26.44 22.87
C PRO A 477 -17.20 26.71 23.63
N ASN A 478 -17.08 26.22 24.87
CA ASN A 478 -15.95 26.55 25.76
C ASN A 478 -15.58 25.40 26.73
N PRO A 479 -15.29 24.20 26.22
CA PRO A 479 -15.07 23.01 27.04
C PRO A 479 -13.89 23.20 27.99
N THR A 480 -14.08 22.81 29.25
CA THR A 480 -12.98 22.74 30.22
C THR A 480 -12.18 21.45 29.97
N PRO A 481 -10.86 21.49 29.70
CA PRO A 481 -10.10 20.30 29.29
C PRO A 481 -10.21 19.13 30.26
N LYS A 482 -9.96 19.35 31.56
CA LYS A 482 -10.00 18.29 32.58
C LYS A 482 -11.39 17.67 32.78
N LEU A 483 -12.44 18.50 32.85
CA LEU A 483 -13.82 18.01 33.06
C LEU A 483 -14.33 17.25 31.83
N SER A 484 -14.15 17.83 30.64
CA SER A 484 -14.57 17.21 29.40
C SER A 484 -13.77 15.94 29.07
N PHE A 485 -12.49 15.87 29.43
CA PHE A 485 -11.68 14.64 29.31
C PHE A 485 -12.24 13.51 30.16
N ASN A 486 -12.53 13.77 31.44
CA ASN A 486 -13.09 12.76 32.34
C ASN A 486 -14.44 12.24 31.83
N GLU A 487 -15.27 13.13 31.26
CA GLU A 487 -16.55 12.74 30.67
C GLU A 487 -16.38 11.93 29.39
N ARG A 488 -15.47 12.33 28.49
CA ARG A 488 -15.10 11.53 27.31
C ARG A 488 -14.61 10.14 27.71
N LEU A 489 -13.76 10.04 28.74
CA LEU A 489 -13.27 8.77 29.26
C LEU A 489 -14.41 7.90 29.82
N ARG A 490 -15.36 8.50 30.56
CA ARG A 490 -16.56 7.80 31.03
C ARG A 490 -17.36 7.24 29.86
N LEU A 491 -17.62 8.05 28.83
CA LEU A 491 -18.35 7.64 27.62
C LEU A 491 -17.66 6.52 26.85
N PHE A 492 -16.33 6.59 26.72
CA PHE A 492 -15.54 5.56 26.04
C PHE A 492 -15.65 4.20 26.74
N ASN A 493 -15.69 4.19 28.07
CA ASN A 493 -15.76 2.98 28.89
C ASN A 493 -17.18 2.38 29.04
N LEU A 494 -18.21 3.03 28.50
CA LEU A 494 -19.56 2.45 28.50
C LEU A 494 -19.63 1.27 27.51
N PRO A 495 -20.37 0.18 27.83
CA PRO A 495 -20.54 -0.95 26.91
C PRO A 495 -21.13 -0.57 25.55
N ARG A 496 -22.00 0.44 25.55
CA ARG A 496 -22.51 1.14 24.37
C ARG A 496 -22.61 2.61 24.72
N SER A 497 -22.11 3.48 23.86
CA SER A 497 -22.21 4.92 24.03
C SER A 497 -22.49 5.63 22.71
N SER A 498 -22.99 6.84 22.86
CA SER A 498 -23.23 7.81 21.81
C SER A 498 -23.13 9.22 22.39
N TRP A 499 -23.07 10.22 21.53
CA TRP A 499 -23.09 11.61 22.00
C TRP A 499 -24.26 11.97 22.92
N SER A 500 -25.43 11.33 22.80
CA SER A 500 -26.57 11.60 23.69
C SER A 500 -26.37 11.13 25.13
N ASP A 501 -25.38 10.25 25.37
CA ASP A 501 -25.03 9.79 26.72
C ASP A 501 -24.13 10.79 27.47
N TYR A 502 -23.64 11.83 26.78
CA TYR A 502 -22.81 12.90 27.37
C TYR A 502 -23.61 13.68 28.39
N ASN A 503 -23.08 13.86 29.60
CA ASN A 503 -23.74 14.57 30.68
C ASN A 503 -23.96 16.06 30.30
N PRO A 504 -25.21 16.51 30.09
CA PRO A 504 -25.48 17.88 29.64
C PRO A 504 -25.00 18.95 30.63
N ALA A 505 -24.91 18.63 31.92
CA ALA A 505 -24.43 19.55 32.94
C ALA A 505 -22.94 19.88 32.82
N LEU A 506 -22.18 19.09 32.04
CA LEU A 506 -20.75 19.30 31.79
C LEU A 506 -20.49 20.00 30.45
N ILE A 507 -21.53 20.27 29.65
CA ILE A 507 -21.44 21.04 28.41
C ILE A 507 -21.53 22.52 28.76
N SER A 508 -20.67 23.35 28.17
CA SER A 508 -20.68 24.80 28.42
C SER A 508 -22.01 25.44 28.03
N GLN A 509 -22.30 26.60 28.65
CA GLN A 509 -23.54 27.33 28.39
C GLN A 509 -23.76 27.58 26.89
N GLY A 510 -24.95 27.20 26.43
CA GLY A 510 -25.36 27.33 25.03
C GLY A 510 -24.97 26.15 24.13
N GLY A 511 -24.14 25.21 24.59
CA GLY A 511 -23.82 23.97 23.88
C GLY A 511 -24.91 22.90 23.98
N GLY A 512 -24.72 21.77 23.30
CA GLY A 512 -25.64 20.64 23.36
C GLY A 512 -25.33 19.52 22.37
N VAL A 513 -26.18 18.49 22.39
CA VAL A 513 -26.17 17.36 21.46
C VAL A 513 -27.46 17.41 20.64
N PHE A 514 -27.31 17.41 19.32
CA PHE A 514 -28.41 17.62 18.38
C PHE A 514 -28.54 16.42 17.43
N SER A 515 -29.78 16.08 17.05
CA SER A 515 -30.03 15.01 16.08
C SER A 515 -29.76 15.46 14.64
N ARG A 516 -29.13 14.59 13.85
CA ARG A 516 -28.98 14.79 12.39
C ARG A 516 -30.27 14.61 11.60
N THR A 517 -31.32 14.05 12.22
CA THR A 517 -32.64 13.95 11.59
C THR A 517 -33.52 15.18 11.84
N ALA A 518 -33.04 16.16 12.62
CA ALA A 518 -33.76 17.40 12.86
C ALA A 518 -33.85 18.23 11.57
N LYS A 519 -35.00 18.90 11.35
CA LYS A 519 -35.15 19.80 10.19
C LYS A 519 -34.25 21.02 10.30
N LYS A 520 -34.15 21.59 11.51
CA LYS A 520 -33.31 22.73 11.87
C LYS A 520 -32.84 22.60 13.31
N ILE A 521 -31.68 23.15 13.60
CA ILE A 521 -31.04 23.19 14.91
C ILE A 521 -30.90 24.67 15.31
N PRO A 522 -31.51 25.11 16.42
CA PRO A 522 -31.35 26.48 16.92
C PRO A 522 -29.92 26.67 17.46
N LEU A 523 -29.32 27.82 17.16
CA LEU A 523 -27.95 28.15 17.52
C LEU A 523 -27.93 29.25 18.58
N SER A 524 -27.34 28.95 19.73
CA SER A 524 -27.10 29.92 20.79
C SER A 524 -26.00 30.92 20.40
N THR A 525 -25.99 32.11 21.01
CA THR A 525 -24.93 33.11 20.77
C THR A 525 -23.51 32.56 20.96
N PRO A 526 -23.20 31.79 22.04
CA PRO A 526 -21.87 31.20 22.19
C PRO A 526 -21.50 30.19 21.08
N ILE A 527 -22.45 29.39 20.59
CA ILE A 527 -22.20 28.49 19.45
C ILE A 527 -21.90 29.31 18.19
N ARG A 528 -22.68 30.34 17.89
CA ARG A 528 -22.47 31.18 16.70
C ARG A 528 -21.09 31.82 16.71
N GLN A 529 -20.67 32.35 17.85
CA GLN A 529 -19.34 32.92 18.04
C GLN A 529 -18.23 31.86 17.86
N ARG A 530 -18.40 30.66 18.43
CA ARG A 530 -17.40 29.56 18.31
C ARG A 530 -17.26 29.07 16.86
N LEU A 531 -18.35 29.06 16.10
CA LEU A 531 -18.36 28.62 14.70
C LEU A 531 -18.06 29.76 13.71
N GLY A 532 -17.91 31.01 14.18
CA GLY A 532 -17.68 32.17 13.32
C GLY A 532 -18.87 32.54 12.43
N LEU A 533 -20.09 32.27 12.89
CA LEU A 533 -21.33 32.57 12.17
C LEU A 533 -21.80 34.01 12.44
N ALA A 534 -22.43 34.62 11.44
CA ALA A 534 -23.05 35.94 11.57
C ALA A 534 -24.20 35.94 12.59
N GLU A 535 -24.47 37.09 13.22
CA GLU A 535 -25.39 37.19 14.36
C GLU A 535 -26.84 36.81 13.99
N GLU A 536 -27.24 37.08 12.74
CA GLU A 536 -28.55 36.79 12.17
C GLU A 536 -28.81 35.30 11.90
N ILE A 537 -27.79 34.44 11.93
CA ILE A 537 -27.93 33.00 11.65
C ILE A 537 -28.38 32.27 12.92
N GLU A 538 -29.67 32.36 13.25
CA GLU A 538 -30.21 31.78 14.49
C GLU A 538 -30.47 30.27 14.44
N GLN A 539 -30.51 29.66 13.25
CA GLN A 539 -30.79 28.24 13.06
C GLN A 539 -30.22 27.74 11.73
N LEU A 540 -29.74 26.50 11.71
CA LEU A 540 -29.22 25.82 10.51
C LEU A 540 -29.81 24.41 10.39
N SER A 541 -29.90 23.88 9.17
CA SER A 541 -30.08 22.43 8.99
C SER A 541 -28.83 21.68 9.48
N PRO A 542 -28.91 20.38 9.81
CA PRO A 542 -27.75 19.58 10.22
C PRO A 542 -26.60 19.62 9.21
N ASP A 543 -26.90 19.59 7.91
CA ASP A 543 -25.89 19.59 6.86
C ASP A 543 -25.20 20.95 6.70
N GLU A 544 -25.95 22.06 6.86
CA GLU A 544 -25.35 23.40 6.94
C GLU A 544 -24.51 23.59 8.21
N LEU A 545 -24.94 23.01 9.34
CA LEU A 545 -24.19 23.07 10.59
C LEU A 545 -22.89 22.29 10.52
N ILE A 546 -22.87 21.10 9.89
CA ILE A 546 -21.63 20.35 9.64
C ILE A 546 -20.67 21.16 8.76
N ARG A 547 -21.17 21.82 7.71
CA ARG A 547 -20.36 22.73 6.89
C ARG A 547 -19.79 23.88 7.72
N ALA A 548 -20.58 24.47 8.62
CA ALA A 548 -20.11 25.51 9.54
C ALA A 548 -19.01 24.98 10.49
N ILE A 549 -19.14 23.74 11.00
CA ILE A 549 -18.11 23.11 11.85
C ILE A 549 -16.79 22.94 11.09
N LEU A 550 -16.83 22.48 9.84
CA LEU A 550 -15.61 22.31 9.03
C LEU A 550 -14.93 23.66 8.70
N ARG A 551 -15.71 24.74 8.59
CA ARG A 551 -15.22 26.10 8.33
C ARG A 551 -14.77 26.84 9.59
N ALA A 552 -15.08 26.33 10.77
CA ALA A 552 -14.75 26.99 12.02
C ALA A 552 -13.24 27.00 12.26
N ASP A 553 -12.73 28.13 12.78
CA ASP A 553 -11.33 28.25 13.21
C ASP A 553 -11.08 27.29 14.38
N THR A 554 -10.21 26.32 14.15
CA THR A 554 -9.81 25.29 15.13
C THR A 554 -8.34 24.95 14.95
N ASP A 555 -7.68 24.53 16.03
CA ASP A 555 -6.28 24.14 15.93
C ASP A 555 -6.13 22.77 15.24
N LEU A 556 -7.07 21.84 15.49
CA LEU A 556 -7.08 20.50 14.90
C LEU A 556 -8.46 20.12 14.36
N LEU A 557 -8.51 19.65 13.12
CA LEU A 557 -9.57 18.77 12.64
C LEU A 557 -9.11 17.31 12.75
N TRP A 558 -9.75 16.56 13.63
CA TRP A 558 -9.50 15.12 13.82
C TRP A 558 -10.54 14.30 13.06
N ASN A 559 -10.10 13.66 11.97
CA ASN A 559 -10.95 12.72 11.25
C ASN A 559 -10.77 11.31 11.81
N GLY A 560 -11.72 10.83 12.62
CA GLY A 560 -11.80 9.44 13.09
C GLY A 560 -12.95 8.65 12.46
N GLY A 561 -13.55 9.19 11.39
CA GLY A 561 -14.74 8.65 10.73
C GLY A 561 -14.46 8.14 9.31
N ILE A 562 -15.54 7.95 8.55
CA ILE A 562 -15.50 7.53 7.13
C ILE A 562 -16.28 8.55 6.33
N GLY A 563 -15.71 9.00 5.20
CA GLY A 563 -16.36 9.89 4.24
C GLY A 563 -15.42 11.00 3.78
N THR A 564 -15.64 11.50 2.57
CA THR A 564 -14.83 12.58 1.98
C THR A 564 -15.52 13.92 2.16
N TYR A 565 -15.07 14.70 3.15
CA TYR A 565 -15.69 15.94 3.60
C TYR A 565 -15.07 17.21 3.01
N VAL A 566 -13.88 17.10 2.42
CA VAL A 566 -13.18 18.24 1.81
C VAL A 566 -12.70 17.87 0.42
N ARG A 567 -12.99 18.73 -0.56
CA ARG A 567 -12.47 18.67 -1.93
C ARG A 567 -11.64 19.90 -2.27
N ALA A 568 -10.89 19.86 -3.36
CA ALA A 568 -10.29 21.07 -3.90
C ALA A 568 -11.36 21.99 -4.51
N SER A 569 -11.06 23.28 -4.58
CA SER A 569 -11.95 24.30 -5.13
C SER A 569 -12.36 24.03 -6.59
N HIS A 570 -11.48 23.40 -7.38
CA HIS A 570 -11.70 23.07 -8.80
C HIS A 570 -12.41 21.72 -9.04
N GLU A 571 -12.52 20.87 -8.01
CA GLU A 571 -13.26 19.60 -8.11
C GLU A 571 -14.76 19.86 -7.94
N ARG A 572 -15.62 19.09 -8.62
CA ARG A 572 -17.07 19.11 -8.34
C ARG A 572 -17.41 18.01 -7.35
N ASP A 573 -18.47 18.21 -6.56
CA ASP A 573 -18.89 17.24 -5.55
C ASP A 573 -19.18 15.85 -6.14
N GLN A 574 -19.85 15.81 -7.29
CA GLN A 574 -20.17 14.58 -8.02
C GLN A 574 -18.95 13.78 -8.50
N ASP A 575 -17.77 14.42 -8.62
CA ASP A 575 -16.55 13.78 -9.13
C ASP A 575 -15.75 13.06 -8.03
N VAL A 576 -16.08 13.30 -6.74
CA VAL A 576 -15.34 12.76 -5.57
C VAL A 576 -15.66 11.28 -5.31
N GLY A 577 -16.79 10.78 -5.80
CA GLY A 577 -17.20 9.38 -5.67
C GLY A 577 -17.91 9.00 -4.35
N ASP A 578 -17.97 9.91 -3.36
CA ASP A 578 -18.70 9.73 -2.10
C ASP A 578 -20.00 10.56 -2.06
N ARG A 579 -21.04 10.07 -2.73
CA ARG A 579 -22.32 10.79 -2.85
C ARG A 579 -22.99 11.09 -1.50
N ALA A 580 -22.74 10.28 -0.47
CA ALA A 580 -23.36 10.47 0.85
C ALA A 580 -22.87 11.74 1.56
N SER A 581 -21.69 12.24 1.19
CA SER A 581 -21.09 13.44 1.77
C SER A 581 -21.26 14.69 0.90
N ASP A 582 -21.90 14.59 -0.27
CA ASP A 582 -22.00 15.71 -1.23
C ASP A 582 -22.64 16.96 -0.61
N ALA A 583 -23.72 16.81 0.16
CA ALA A 583 -24.38 17.93 0.82
C ALA A 583 -23.58 18.55 1.98
N LEU A 584 -22.58 17.81 2.50
CA LEU A 584 -21.76 18.19 3.66
C LEU A 584 -20.42 18.79 3.26
N ARG A 585 -20.01 18.60 2.01
CA ARG A 585 -18.65 18.86 1.55
C ARG A 585 -18.34 20.34 1.51
N VAL A 586 -17.12 20.68 1.91
CA VAL A 586 -16.54 22.04 1.79
C VAL A 586 -15.30 22.01 0.90
N THR A 587 -14.85 23.18 0.45
CA THR A 587 -13.57 23.28 -0.26
C THR A 587 -12.40 23.42 0.72
N ALA A 588 -11.20 23.00 0.31
CA ALA A 588 -10.00 23.14 1.14
C ALA A 588 -9.67 24.62 1.46
N LEU A 589 -10.05 25.55 0.58
CA LEU A 589 -9.92 27.00 0.85
C LEU A 589 -10.86 27.49 1.96
N GLU A 590 -12.01 26.85 2.15
CA GLU A 590 -12.97 27.18 3.20
C GLU A 590 -12.64 26.54 4.55
N LEU A 591 -11.76 25.54 4.58
CA LEU A 591 -11.43 24.82 5.80
C LEU A 591 -10.72 25.74 6.81
N GLY A 592 -11.27 25.82 8.03
CA GLY A 592 -10.81 26.72 9.08
C GLY A 592 -9.74 26.14 10.00
N ALA A 593 -9.54 24.81 9.98
CA ALA A 593 -8.55 24.15 10.82
C ALA A 593 -7.11 24.55 10.44
N LYS A 594 -6.21 24.62 11.42
CA LYS A 594 -4.75 24.82 11.18
C LYS A 594 -4.06 23.51 10.84
N VAL A 595 -4.40 22.45 11.57
CA VAL A 595 -3.88 21.10 11.41
C VAL A 595 -5.02 20.15 11.08
N VAL A 596 -4.81 19.25 10.14
CA VAL A 596 -5.74 18.16 9.83
C VAL A 596 -5.00 16.84 9.95
N VAL A 597 -5.56 15.90 10.70
CA VAL A 597 -5.01 14.55 10.86
C VAL A 597 -6.09 13.54 10.48
N GLU A 598 -5.73 12.64 9.55
CA GLU A 598 -6.63 11.64 9.00
C GLU A 598 -6.40 10.27 9.65
N GLY A 599 -6.99 10.08 10.84
CA GLY A 599 -7.03 8.75 11.46
C GLY A 599 -7.96 7.77 10.74
N GLY A 600 -9.07 8.28 10.17
CA GLY A 600 -9.93 7.57 9.23
C GLY A 600 -9.38 7.59 7.80
N ASN A 601 -10.03 6.88 6.88
CA ASN A 601 -9.62 6.86 5.46
C ASN A 601 -10.37 7.94 4.66
N LEU A 602 -9.67 8.57 3.72
CA LEU A 602 -10.21 9.48 2.69
C LEU A 602 -11.08 10.62 3.23
N GLY A 603 -10.66 11.30 4.29
CA GLY A 603 -11.34 12.51 4.78
C GLY A 603 -11.31 13.66 3.77
N LEU A 604 -10.22 13.74 3.02
CA LEU A 604 -9.94 14.75 2.01
C LEU A 604 -9.55 14.09 0.69
N THR A 605 -9.95 14.68 -0.44
CA THR A 605 -9.35 14.30 -1.74
C THR A 605 -7.87 14.65 -1.74
N GLN A 606 -7.06 13.97 -2.55
CA GLN A 606 -5.64 14.27 -2.63
C GLN A 606 -5.40 15.72 -3.14
N SER A 607 -6.19 16.20 -4.11
CA SER A 607 -6.23 17.60 -4.54
C SER A 607 -6.54 18.56 -3.37
N ALA A 608 -7.49 18.22 -2.50
CA ALA A 608 -7.83 19.03 -1.32
C ALA A 608 -6.66 19.11 -0.34
N ARG A 609 -5.95 18.00 -0.11
CA ARG A 609 -4.76 18.00 0.76
C ARG A 609 -3.69 18.94 0.22
N ILE A 610 -3.46 18.92 -1.10
CA ILE A 610 -2.49 19.81 -1.77
C ILE A 610 -2.93 21.27 -1.64
N GLU A 611 -4.19 21.59 -1.94
CA GLU A 611 -4.73 22.95 -1.85
C GLU A 611 -4.69 23.49 -0.41
N PHE A 612 -5.06 22.67 0.58
CA PHE A 612 -4.98 23.02 2.01
C PHE A 612 -3.53 23.26 2.46
N ALA A 613 -2.59 22.41 2.02
CA ALA A 613 -1.16 22.60 2.30
C ALA A 613 -0.61 23.89 1.66
N ARG A 614 -1.02 24.22 0.42
CA ARG A 614 -0.62 25.47 -0.24
C ARG A 614 -1.22 26.72 0.43
N LYS A 615 -2.40 26.61 1.04
CA LYS A 615 -2.99 27.65 1.89
C LYS A 615 -2.21 27.88 3.20
N GLY A 616 -1.32 26.96 3.58
CA GLY A 616 -0.53 27.02 4.82
C GLY A 616 -1.05 26.10 5.93
N GLY A 617 -2.07 25.28 5.66
CA GLY A 617 -2.54 24.26 6.57
C GLY A 617 -1.56 23.08 6.66
N LEU A 618 -1.47 22.44 7.82
CA LEU A 618 -0.59 21.28 8.03
C LEU A 618 -1.38 19.97 7.91
N ILE A 619 -0.99 19.13 6.96
CA ILE A 619 -1.67 17.87 6.66
C ILE A 619 -0.69 16.84 6.07
N ASN A 620 -0.91 15.58 6.42
CA ASN A 620 -0.32 14.41 5.76
C ASN A 620 -1.36 13.69 4.90
N THR A 621 -0.99 12.62 4.21
CA THR A 621 -1.99 11.69 3.68
C THR A 621 -2.47 10.75 4.79
N ASP A 622 -3.73 10.32 4.71
CA ASP A 622 -4.28 9.25 5.55
C ASP A 622 -3.39 7.99 5.59
N ALA A 623 -2.82 7.61 4.46
CA ALA A 623 -1.88 6.49 4.33
C ALA A 623 -0.65 6.60 5.23
N VAL A 624 -0.25 7.81 5.64
CA VAL A 624 0.82 8.05 6.62
C VAL A 624 0.25 8.03 8.04
N ASP A 625 -0.80 8.80 8.28
CA ASP A 625 -1.35 9.02 9.63
C ASP A 625 -1.92 7.72 10.23
N ASN A 626 -2.70 6.95 9.47
CA ASN A 626 -3.38 5.76 9.96
C ASN A 626 -2.67 4.43 9.62
N SER A 627 -1.38 4.50 9.26
CA SER A 627 -0.55 3.34 8.90
C SER A 627 -0.29 2.37 10.05
N ALA A 628 -0.32 2.84 11.30
CA ALA A 628 -0.02 2.02 12.49
C ALA A 628 -0.90 0.78 12.62
N GLY A 629 -2.18 0.87 12.23
CA GLY A 629 -3.07 -0.30 12.25
C GLY A 629 -2.63 -1.38 11.28
N VAL A 630 -2.10 -1.01 10.12
CA VAL A 630 -1.61 -1.96 9.12
C VAL A 630 -0.24 -2.52 9.53
N ASP A 631 0.63 -1.70 10.13
CA ASP A 631 1.94 -2.10 10.64
C ASP A 631 1.83 -3.08 11.82
N CYS A 632 0.98 -2.78 12.81
CA CYS A 632 0.67 -3.69 13.93
C CYS A 632 0.22 -5.07 13.44
N SER A 633 -0.62 -5.07 12.41
CA SER A 633 -1.12 -6.29 11.83
C SER A 633 -0.06 -7.06 11.03
N ASP A 634 0.95 -6.40 10.47
CA ASP A 634 2.10 -7.04 9.82
C ASP A 634 2.96 -7.79 10.84
N HIS A 635 3.24 -7.14 11.98
CA HIS A 635 3.90 -7.79 13.11
C HIS A 635 3.11 -9.00 13.62
N GLU A 636 1.79 -8.90 13.78
CA GLU A 636 0.93 -10.02 14.20
C GLU A 636 1.13 -11.24 13.28
N VAL A 637 0.99 -11.05 11.97
CA VAL A 637 1.07 -12.13 10.98
C VAL A 637 2.47 -12.75 10.97
N ASN A 638 3.54 -11.94 10.96
CA ASN A 638 4.90 -12.46 10.93
C ASN A 638 5.29 -13.17 12.24
N ILE A 639 4.79 -12.72 13.39
CA ILE A 639 5.00 -13.44 14.66
C ILE A 639 4.27 -14.79 14.62
N LYS A 640 3.05 -14.86 14.09
CA LYS A 640 2.33 -16.13 13.94
C LYS A 640 3.02 -17.07 12.95
N ILE A 641 3.45 -16.57 11.80
CA ILE A 641 4.23 -17.36 10.83
C ILE A 641 5.49 -17.95 11.48
N LEU A 642 6.15 -17.20 12.36
CA LEU A 642 7.32 -17.65 13.10
C LEU A 642 6.99 -18.78 14.10
N LEU A 643 5.88 -18.66 14.82
CA LEU A 643 5.53 -19.56 15.94
C LEU A 643 4.70 -20.79 15.51
N ASN A 644 3.90 -20.69 14.44
CA ASN A 644 3.00 -21.78 13.99
C ASN A 644 3.72 -23.12 13.75
N PRO A 645 4.93 -23.17 13.14
CA PRO A 645 5.68 -24.43 13.03
C PRO A 645 6.02 -25.09 14.38
N MET A 646 6.13 -24.31 15.46
CA MET A 646 6.34 -24.84 16.81
C MET A 646 5.07 -25.48 17.36
N VAL A 647 3.92 -24.89 17.06
CA VAL A 647 2.60 -25.43 17.41
C VAL A 647 2.31 -26.71 16.65
N GLU A 648 2.57 -26.73 15.34
CA GLU A 648 2.40 -27.90 14.48
C GLU A 648 3.30 -29.07 14.90
N SER A 649 4.53 -28.79 15.34
CA SER A 649 5.47 -29.82 15.82
C SER A 649 5.22 -30.24 17.28
N GLY A 650 4.25 -29.64 17.98
CA GLY A 650 3.96 -29.91 19.39
C GLY A 650 5.01 -29.42 20.38
N ARG A 651 5.94 -28.53 19.95
CA ARG A 651 6.94 -27.89 20.83
C ARG A 651 6.36 -26.76 21.70
N MET A 652 5.17 -26.28 21.33
CA MET A 652 4.44 -25.20 21.99
C MET A 652 2.94 -25.50 21.80
N ASP A 653 2.10 -25.24 22.79
CA ASP A 653 0.65 -25.31 22.59
C ASP A 653 0.09 -23.97 22.07
N ALA A 654 -1.11 -24.00 21.48
CA ALA A 654 -1.71 -22.79 20.92
C ALA A 654 -2.00 -21.71 21.98
N ALA A 655 -2.31 -22.10 23.22
CA ALA A 655 -2.60 -21.17 24.30
C ALA A 655 -1.32 -20.47 24.81
N GLU A 656 -0.20 -21.18 24.87
CA GLU A 656 1.13 -20.64 25.15
C GLU A 656 1.54 -19.60 24.09
N ARG A 657 1.27 -19.88 22.81
CA ARG A 657 1.48 -18.94 21.70
C ARG A 657 0.67 -17.65 21.88
N ASP A 658 -0.61 -17.78 22.21
CA ASP A 658 -1.51 -16.64 22.43
C ASP A 658 -1.09 -15.81 23.66
N GLN A 659 -0.68 -16.46 24.74
CA GLN A 659 -0.15 -15.79 25.92
C GLN A 659 1.16 -15.03 25.59
N LEU A 660 2.02 -15.62 24.76
CA LEU A 660 3.25 -14.97 24.30
C LEU A 660 2.95 -13.71 23.46
N LEU A 661 1.97 -13.78 22.55
CA LEU A 661 1.51 -12.61 21.78
C LEU A 661 1.05 -11.48 22.70
N ASP A 662 0.21 -11.80 23.69
CA ASP A 662 -0.35 -10.81 24.62
C ASP A 662 0.75 -10.13 25.46
N GLN A 663 1.77 -10.88 25.89
CA GLN A 663 2.95 -10.34 26.60
C GLN A 663 3.77 -9.34 25.76
N MET A 664 3.76 -9.48 24.42
CA MET A 664 4.54 -8.64 23.51
C MET A 664 3.79 -7.39 23.02
N THR A 665 2.56 -7.16 23.45
CA THR A 665 1.68 -6.08 22.99
C THR A 665 2.32 -4.69 23.05
N ASP A 666 3.00 -4.37 24.17
CA ASP A 666 3.63 -3.06 24.35
C ASP A 666 4.90 -2.90 23.51
N ASP A 667 5.70 -3.96 23.36
CA ASP A 667 6.88 -3.99 22.51
C ASP A 667 6.50 -3.78 21.03
N VAL A 668 5.46 -4.50 20.55
CA VAL A 668 4.93 -4.32 19.19
C VAL A 668 4.40 -2.90 19.01
N SER A 669 3.66 -2.36 20.00
CA SER A 669 3.19 -0.98 19.96
C SER A 669 4.35 0.01 19.81
N ALA A 670 5.45 -0.19 20.54
CA ALA A 670 6.62 0.69 20.47
C ALA A 670 7.32 0.64 19.10
N LEU A 671 7.45 -0.55 18.50
CA LEU A 671 8.03 -0.73 17.16
C LEU A 671 7.20 0.00 16.10
N VAL A 672 5.88 -0.19 16.13
CA VAL A 672 4.93 0.45 15.20
C VAL A 672 4.97 1.98 15.33
N LEU A 673 4.83 2.50 16.55
CA LEU A 673 4.80 3.95 16.77
C LEU A 673 6.12 4.63 16.40
N LEU A 674 7.25 3.94 16.57
CA LEU A 674 8.55 4.43 16.12
C LEU A 674 8.60 4.59 14.60
N ASN A 675 7.94 3.71 13.84
CA ASN A 675 7.85 3.82 12.39
C ASN A 675 7.00 5.04 11.98
N ASN A 676 5.82 5.23 12.59
CA ASN A 676 4.96 6.41 12.40
C ASN A 676 5.70 7.72 12.70
N TYR A 677 6.37 7.78 13.86
CA TYR A 677 7.16 8.93 14.27
C TYR A 677 8.23 9.28 13.23
N ARG A 678 9.02 8.29 12.79
CA ARG A 678 10.11 8.49 11.82
C ARG A 678 9.59 8.93 10.45
N GLN A 679 8.49 8.36 9.98
CA GLN A 679 7.91 8.72 8.69
C GLN A 679 7.35 10.14 8.71
N SER A 680 6.58 10.50 9.74
CA SER A 680 6.01 11.85 9.88
C SER A 680 7.12 12.90 9.98
N LYS A 681 8.17 12.61 10.78
CA LYS A 681 9.37 13.44 10.88
C LYS A 681 10.08 13.61 9.53
N MET A 682 10.25 12.53 8.77
CA MET A 682 10.87 12.61 7.44
C MET A 682 10.10 13.54 6.50
N LEU A 683 8.77 13.50 6.52
CA LEU A 683 7.95 14.38 5.69
C LEU A 683 8.09 15.86 6.07
N SER A 684 8.21 16.17 7.36
CA SER A 684 8.51 17.52 7.83
C SER A 684 9.86 18.03 7.30
N GLN A 685 10.90 17.21 7.40
CA GLN A 685 12.24 17.52 6.89
C GLN A 685 12.25 17.75 5.36
N SER A 686 11.60 16.84 4.61
CA SER A 686 11.53 16.93 3.16
C SER A 686 10.72 18.13 2.70
N ASN A 687 9.64 18.50 3.40
CA ASN A 687 8.84 19.66 3.02
C ASN A 687 9.59 20.98 3.24
N GLN A 688 10.38 21.11 4.30
CA GLN A 688 11.23 22.30 4.53
C GLN A 688 12.29 22.49 3.44
N THR A 689 12.82 21.40 2.88
CA THR A 689 13.82 21.44 1.81
C THR A 689 13.23 21.32 0.41
N ALA A 690 11.91 21.20 0.27
CA ALA A 690 11.24 20.90 -1.00
C ALA A 690 11.56 21.89 -2.14
N PRO A 691 11.64 23.22 -1.91
CA PRO A 691 12.02 24.17 -2.96
C PRO A 691 13.43 23.91 -3.52
N LEU A 692 14.39 23.54 -2.66
CA LEU A 692 15.76 23.23 -3.08
C LEU A 692 15.84 21.90 -3.84
N PHE A 693 14.89 21.00 -3.60
CA PHE A 693 14.87 19.64 -4.15
C PHE A 693 13.85 19.45 -5.28
N ILE A 694 13.11 20.47 -5.71
CA ILE A 694 12.05 20.31 -6.71
C ILE A 694 12.55 19.71 -8.02
N ALA A 695 13.74 20.08 -8.48
CA ALA A 695 14.36 19.48 -9.67
C ALA A 695 14.69 17.98 -9.46
N LYS A 696 15.03 17.56 -8.23
CA LYS A 696 15.22 16.15 -7.88
C LYS A 696 13.89 15.40 -7.84
N HIS A 697 12.82 16.03 -7.34
CA HIS A 697 11.47 15.46 -7.38
C HIS A 697 10.97 15.28 -8.81
N ALA A 698 11.20 16.25 -9.69
CA ALA A 698 10.85 16.16 -11.12
C ALA A 698 11.53 14.95 -11.79
N GLN A 699 12.83 14.79 -11.57
CA GLN A 699 13.59 13.65 -12.09
C GLN A 699 13.07 12.31 -11.55
N LEU A 700 12.66 12.26 -10.28
CA LEU A 700 12.06 11.09 -9.68
C LEU A 700 10.72 10.74 -10.31
N ILE A 701 9.84 11.72 -10.53
CA ILE A 701 8.54 11.52 -11.21
C ILE A 701 8.77 10.92 -12.60
N GLN A 702 9.61 11.55 -13.41
CA GLN A 702 9.91 11.10 -14.76
C GLN A 702 10.50 9.69 -14.80
N LEU A 703 11.36 9.34 -13.82
CA LEU A 703 11.91 8.00 -13.72
C LEU A 703 10.82 6.96 -13.41
N LEU A 704 9.97 7.23 -12.43
CA LEU A 704 8.92 6.30 -12.02
C LEU A 704 7.88 6.09 -13.14
N GLU A 705 7.59 7.13 -13.93
CA GLU A 705 6.74 7.03 -15.12
C GLU A 705 7.39 6.22 -16.23
N ARG A 706 8.69 6.44 -16.49
CA ARG A 706 9.46 5.64 -17.46
C ARG A 706 9.46 4.16 -17.10
N GLU A 707 9.49 3.83 -15.82
CA GLU A 707 9.39 2.46 -15.30
C GLU A 707 7.95 1.93 -15.25
N GLY A 708 6.94 2.73 -15.63
CA GLY A 708 5.51 2.36 -15.59
C GLY A 708 4.93 2.20 -14.19
N ARG A 709 5.62 2.73 -13.15
CA ARG A 709 5.24 2.58 -11.73
C ARG A 709 4.34 3.70 -11.23
N LEU A 710 4.42 4.86 -11.87
CA LEU A 710 3.69 6.07 -11.49
C LEU A 710 2.95 6.61 -12.71
N ASP A 711 1.74 7.11 -12.48
CA ASP A 711 1.00 7.95 -13.42
C ASP A 711 0.72 9.28 -12.71
N ARG A 712 1.38 10.36 -13.13
CA ARG A 712 1.31 11.63 -12.41
C ARG A 712 -0.10 12.23 -12.39
N GLN A 713 -0.92 11.95 -13.40
CA GLN A 713 -2.28 12.47 -13.48
C GLN A 713 -3.19 11.76 -12.48
N LEU A 714 -3.06 10.43 -12.37
CA LEU A 714 -3.79 9.64 -11.37
C LEU A 714 -3.39 10.00 -9.93
N GLU A 715 -2.13 10.34 -9.69
CA GLU A 715 -1.64 10.73 -8.35
C GLU A 715 -1.71 12.23 -8.06
N GLN A 716 -2.23 13.03 -9.01
CA GLN A 716 -2.38 14.48 -8.88
C GLN A 716 -1.04 15.19 -8.58
N LEU A 717 0.03 14.71 -9.22
CA LEU A 717 1.37 15.29 -9.19
C LEU A 717 1.54 16.29 -10.34
N PRO A 718 2.39 17.31 -10.18
CA PRO A 718 2.52 18.37 -11.18
C PRO A 718 3.14 17.87 -12.49
N ASP A 719 2.67 18.42 -13.60
CA ASP A 719 3.31 18.26 -14.90
C ASP A 719 4.60 19.08 -15.00
N ASP A 720 5.34 18.92 -16.10
CA ASP A 720 6.63 19.59 -16.26
C ASP A 720 6.48 21.13 -16.31
N ALA A 721 5.38 21.65 -16.86
CA ALA A 721 5.10 23.09 -16.91
C ALA A 721 4.83 23.69 -15.52
N GLU A 722 4.03 23.01 -14.70
CA GLU A 722 3.79 23.40 -13.30
C GLU A 722 5.08 23.31 -12.47
N ILE A 723 5.94 22.31 -12.72
CA ILE A 723 7.26 22.22 -12.07
C ILE A 723 8.14 23.43 -12.42
N GLU A 724 8.22 23.82 -13.69
CA GLU A 724 8.98 25.00 -14.12
C GLU A 724 8.45 26.29 -13.47
N ARG A 725 7.11 26.43 -13.42
CA ARG A 725 6.47 27.56 -12.74
C ARG A 725 6.81 27.60 -11.25
N ARG A 726 6.79 26.46 -10.57
CA ARG A 726 7.17 26.36 -9.15
C ARG A 726 8.65 26.69 -8.93
N ILE A 727 9.55 26.25 -9.81
CA ILE A 727 10.98 26.62 -9.76
C ILE A 727 11.14 28.14 -9.86
N ALA A 728 10.47 28.79 -10.82
CA ALA A 728 10.52 30.24 -10.99
C ALA A 728 10.03 31.00 -9.75
N ASN A 729 9.02 30.46 -9.07
CA ASN A 729 8.46 31.02 -7.84
C ASN A 729 9.21 30.61 -6.55
N LYS A 730 10.28 29.80 -6.64
CA LYS A 730 10.97 29.19 -5.48
C LYS A 730 10.03 28.36 -4.58
N GLU A 731 9.06 27.71 -5.20
CA GLU A 731 8.13 26.78 -4.56
C GLU A 731 8.63 25.33 -4.71
N GLY A 732 8.25 24.48 -3.76
CA GLY A 732 8.54 23.04 -3.78
C GLY A 732 7.28 22.19 -4.00
N LEU A 733 7.45 20.89 -3.84
CA LEU A 733 6.30 20.00 -3.62
C LEU A 733 5.77 20.18 -2.19
N THR A 734 4.46 20.09 -2.04
CA THR A 734 3.76 20.06 -0.76
C THR A 734 3.98 18.73 -0.04
N ARG A 735 3.71 18.69 1.27
CA ARG A 735 3.85 17.48 2.08
C ARG A 735 3.03 16.29 1.53
N PRO A 736 1.75 16.44 1.12
CA PRO A 736 0.98 15.35 0.51
C PRO A 736 1.58 14.82 -0.80
N GLU A 737 2.13 15.70 -1.65
CA GLU A 737 2.83 15.27 -2.89
C GLU A 737 4.10 14.47 -2.57
N ILE A 738 4.88 14.91 -1.58
CA ILE A 738 6.10 14.21 -1.14
C ILE A 738 5.76 12.85 -0.52
N ALA A 739 4.67 12.75 0.24
CA ALA A 739 4.21 11.50 0.86
C ALA A 739 3.92 10.42 -0.20
N VAL A 740 3.27 10.80 -1.30
CA VAL A 740 3.03 9.92 -2.45
C VAL A 740 4.36 9.46 -3.05
N LEU A 741 5.26 10.40 -3.38
CA LEU A 741 6.57 10.05 -3.95
C LEU A 741 7.40 9.14 -3.03
N LEU A 742 7.33 9.35 -1.71
CA LEU A 742 8.02 8.53 -0.74
C LEU A 742 7.50 7.08 -0.78
N ALA A 743 6.19 6.87 -0.89
CA ALA A 743 5.61 5.52 -0.97
C ALA A 743 6.06 4.76 -2.23
N TYR A 744 6.04 5.41 -3.39
CA TYR A 744 6.53 4.79 -4.64
C TYR A 744 8.03 4.50 -4.60
N SER A 745 8.80 5.40 -3.99
CA SER A 745 10.25 5.24 -3.84
C SER A 745 10.60 4.09 -2.91
N LYS A 746 9.89 3.95 -1.78
CA LYS A 746 10.02 2.80 -0.87
C LYS A 746 9.70 1.50 -1.60
N SER A 747 8.57 1.44 -2.30
CA SER A 747 8.17 0.26 -3.05
C SER A 747 9.23 -0.16 -4.09
N ARG A 748 9.83 0.82 -4.79
CA ARG A 748 10.90 0.56 -5.77
C ARG A 748 12.17 0.01 -5.10
N LEU A 749 12.60 0.61 -3.98
CA LEU A 749 13.79 0.16 -3.26
C LEU A 749 13.57 -1.25 -2.71
N PHE A 750 12.42 -1.49 -2.08
CA PHE A 750 12.04 -2.79 -1.55
C PHE A 750 12.14 -3.91 -2.58
N GLU A 751 11.54 -3.73 -3.77
CA GLU A 751 11.63 -4.70 -4.88
C GLU A 751 13.08 -4.96 -5.31
N LYS A 752 13.90 -3.91 -5.40
CA LYS A 752 15.32 -4.05 -5.75
C LYS A 752 16.11 -4.79 -4.67
N LEU A 753 15.81 -4.58 -3.39
CA LEU A 753 16.50 -5.24 -2.28
C LEU A 753 16.15 -6.72 -2.17
N ILE A 754 14.90 -7.11 -2.43
CA ILE A 754 14.50 -8.53 -2.45
C ILE A 754 15.32 -9.33 -3.46
N ALA A 755 15.69 -8.72 -4.58
CA ALA A 755 16.48 -9.35 -5.64
C ALA A 755 17.99 -9.45 -5.32
N THR A 756 18.43 -9.14 -4.09
CA THR A 756 19.84 -9.17 -3.69
C THR A 756 20.14 -10.25 -2.65
N ASP A 757 21.42 -10.55 -2.48
CA ASP A 757 21.94 -11.54 -1.52
C ASP A 757 22.31 -10.90 -0.17
N LEU A 758 21.68 -9.78 0.20
CA LEU A 758 21.96 -9.07 1.46
C LEU A 758 21.69 -9.90 2.72
N ILE A 759 20.81 -10.89 2.62
CA ILE A 759 20.51 -11.79 3.74
C ILE A 759 21.70 -12.71 4.08
N ASP A 760 22.65 -12.88 3.15
CA ASP A 760 23.83 -13.72 3.36
C ASP A 760 24.98 -12.95 4.04
N ASP A 761 24.82 -11.64 4.24
CA ASP A 761 25.76 -10.81 5.01
C ASP A 761 25.34 -10.76 6.49
N ASP A 762 26.09 -11.44 7.36
CA ASP A 762 25.76 -11.58 8.79
C ASP A 762 25.49 -10.23 9.50
N GLN A 763 26.23 -9.17 9.13
CA GLN A 763 26.09 -7.86 9.75
C GLN A 763 24.78 -7.17 9.36
N ILE A 764 24.33 -7.40 8.12
CA ILE A 764 23.06 -6.87 7.62
C ILE A 764 21.90 -7.77 8.06
N ALA A 765 22.07 -9.08 8.03
CA ALA A 765 21.09 -10.04 8.51
C ALA A 765 20.74 -9.82 10.00
N ALA A 766 21.66 -9.28 10.80
CA ALA A 766 21.38 -8.88 12.18
C ALA A 766 20.26 -7.83 12.30
N GLU A 767 20.03 -6.98 11.28
CA GLU A 767 18.92 -6.02 11.25
C GLU A 767 17.55 -6.70 11.22
N LEU A 768 17.46 -7.96 10.75
CA LEU A 768 16.23 -8.75 10.79
C LEU A 768 15.69 -8.89 12.21
N LEU A 769 16.57 -9.01 13.21
CA LEU A 769 16.17 -9.14 14.60
C LEU A 769 15.41 -7.91 15.10
N SER A 770 15.78 -6.71 14.63
CA SER A 770 15.16 -5.46 15.07
C SER A 770 13.68 -5.31 14.69
N TYR A 771 13.21 -6.13 13.74
CA TYR A 771 11.79 -6.22 13.39
C TYR A 771 10.96 -6.90 14.49
N PHE A 772 11.51 -7.89 15.19
CA PHE A 772 10.75 -8.69 16.14
C PHE A 772 10.80 -8.07 17.55
N PRO A 773 9.78 -8.28 18.41
CA PRO A 773 9.83 -7.91 19.81
C PRO A 773 11.05 -8.46 20.56
N SER A 774 11.48 -7.76 21.60
CA SER A 774 12.72 -8.07 22.33
C SER A 774 12.76 -9.50 22.88
N LEU A 775 11.61 -10.01 23.31
CA LEU A 775 11.43 -11.38 23.81
C LEU A 775 11.75 -12.42 22.72
N LEU A 776 11.27 -12.22 21.49
CA LEU A 776 11.57 -13.13 20.37
C LEU A 776 13.03 -13.06 19.94
N GLN A 777 13.61 -11.85 19.96
CA GLN A 777 15.04 -11.67 19.67
C GLN A 777 15.94 -12.44 20.64
N GLN A 778 15.51 -12.64 21.88
CA GLN A 778 16.29 -13.35 22.91
C GLN A 778 16.07 -14.86 22.85
N GLN A 779 14.83 -15.32 22.69
CA GLN A 779 14.46 -16.72 22.84
C GLN A 779 14.39 -17.51 21.52
N TYR A 780 14.07 -16.86 20.40
CA TYR A 780 13.68 -17.54 19.14
C TYR A 780 14.55 -17.12 17.94
N ARG A 781 15.85 -16.85 18.16
CA ARG A 781 16.77 -16.40 17.10
C ARG A 781 16.88 -17.38 15.92
N LYS A 782 16.85 -18.68 16.20
CA LYS A 782 16.96 -19.71 15.16
C LYS A 782 15.72 -19.75 14.27
N GLU A 783 14.55 -19.62 14.89
CA GLU A 783 13.26 -19.53 14.22
C GLU A 783 13.16 -18.25 13.37
N ILE A 784 13.64 -17.10 13.89
CA ILE A 784 13.74 -15.86 13.10
C ILE A 784 14.62 -16.05 11.86
N ALA A 785 15.78 -16.69 12.01
CA ALA A 785 16.68 -16.96 10.88
C ALA A 785 16.08 -17.94 9.85
N ALA A 786 15.17 -18.82 10.28
CA ALA A 786 14.45 -19.75 9.40
C ALA A 786 13.15 -19.17 8.82
N HIS A 787 12.76 -17.94 9.19
CA HIS A 787 11.48 -17.36 8.80
C HIS A 787 11.28 -17.37 7.27
N PRO A 788 10.12 -17.83 6.76
CA PRO A 788 9.85 -17.92 5.31
C PRO A 788 10.01 -16.60 4.56
N LEU A 789 9.66 -15.48 5.21
CA LEU A 789 9.72 -14.12 4.64
C LEU A 789 10.95 -13.31 5.12
N ARG A 790 12.01 -13.96 5.61
CA ARG A 790 13.17 -13.24 6.18
C ARG A 790 13.82 -12.24 5.22
N LYS A 791 13.81 -12.53 3.91
CA LYS A 791 14.35 -11.64 2.87
C LYS A 791 13.47 -10.40 2.73
N GLU A 792 12.16 -10.58 2.68
CA GLU A 792 11.18 -9.53 2.55
C GLU A 792 11.11 -8.64 3.80
N ILE A 793 11.14 -9.23 5.01
CA ILE A 793 11.21 -8.49 6.28
C ILE A 793 12.48 -7.63 6.33
N LEU A 794 13.64 -8.20 6.02
CA LEU A 794 14.91 -7.48 5.99
C LEU A 794 14.87 -6.33 4.98
N ALA A 795 14.38 -6.58 3.76
CA ALA A 795 14.26 -5.57 2.72
C ALA A 795 13.34 -4.41 3.12
N ALA A 796 12.20 -4.70 3.77
CA ALA A 796 11.28 -3.68 4.27
C ALA A 796 11.92 -2.84 5.39
N GLN A 797 12.61 -3.48 6.33
CA GLN A 797 13.33 -2.79 7.41
C GLN A 797 14.41 -1.86 6.87
N LEU A 798 15.29 -2.35 6.00
CA LEU A 798 16.34 -1.55 5.38
C LEU A 798 15.77 -0.39 4.57
N THR A 799 14.70 -0.64 3.81
CA THR A 799 13.99 0.40 3.05
C THR A 799 13.48 1.50 3.96
N ASN A 800 12.78 1.15 5.05
CA ASN A 800 12.27 2.13 6.01
C ASN A 800 13.40 2.88 6.72
N GLN A 801 14.46 2.19 7.15
CA GLN A 801 15.61 2.82 7.82
C GLN A 801 16.27 3.88 6.94
N VAL A 802 16.51 3.57 5.67
CA VAL A 802 17.16 4.51 4.74
C VAL A 802 16.21 5.63 4.34
N MET A 803 14.98 5.31 3.94
CA MET A 803 14.05 6.29 3.38
C MET A 803 13.46 7.22 4.44
N ASN A 804 13.21 6.74 5.66
CA ASN A 804 12.79 7.60 6.77
C ASN A 804 13.93 8.46 7.33
N ARG A 805 15.15 8.32 6.79
CA ARG A 805 16.30 9.16 7.13
C ARG A 805 16.66 10.12 6.00
N MET A 806 16.80 9.61 4.79
CA MET A 806 17.37 10.34 3.67
C MET A 806 16.32 10.91 2.70
N GLY A 807 15.06 10.47 2.81
CA GLY A 807 13.95 10.94 1.98
C GLY A 807 13.83 10.23 0.63
N SER A 808 12.80 10.62 -0.12
CA SER A 808 12.36 9.93 -1.35
C SER A 808 13.36 9.98 -2.51
N THR A 809 14.21 11.00 -2.57
CA THR A 809 15.10 11.23 -3.72
C THR A 809 16.47 10.53 -3.59
N PHE A 810 16.90 10.19 -2.38
CA PHE A 810 18.28 9.80 -2.08
C PHE A 810 18.71 8.50 -2.77
N SER A 811 17.99 7.41 -2.52
CA SER A 811 18.36 6.09 -3.04
C SER A 811 18.32 6.03 -4.57
N ILE A 812 17.41 6.76 -5.18
CA ILE A 812 17.10 6.63 -6.60
C ILE A 812 18.12 7.36 -7.47
N LEU A 813 18.47 8.59 -7.10
CA LEU A 813 19.47 9.37 -7.84
C LEU A 813 20.85 8.74 -7.71
N LEU A 814 21.19 8.23 -6.51
CA LEU A 814 22.49 7.62 -6.27
C LEU A 814 22.67 6.31 -7.05
N LEU A 815 21.60 5.49 -7.15
CA LEU A 815 21.62 4.27 -7.97
C LEU A 815 21.77 4.57 -9.47
N GLU A 816 21.10 5.60 -9.99
CA GLU A 816 21.22 6.03 -11.39
C GLU A 816 22.60 6.64 -11.70
N GLU A 817 23.22 7.31 -10.74
CA GLU A 817 24.51 7.98 -10.92
C GLU A 817 25.70 7.03 -10.87
N VAL A 818 25.67 6.04 -9.97
CA VAL A 818 26.80 5.12 -9.77
C VAL A 818 26.69 3.86 -10.63
N ARG A 819 25.50 3.53 -11.17
CA ARG A 819 25.24 2.28 -11.93
C ARG A 819 25.73 1.02 -11.20
N THR A 820 25.56 0.99 -9.88
CA THR A 820 26.00 -0.11 -9.00
C THR A 820 24.84 -1.03 -8.61
N ASN A 821 25.16 -2.21 -8.07
CA ASN A 821 24.20 -3.13 -7.48
C ASN A 821 23.59 -2.51 -6.20
N CYS A 822 22.27 -2.61 -6.04
CA CYS A 822 21.53 -2.08 -4.89
C CYS A 822 22.02 -2.66 -3.55
N GLY A 823 22.47 -3.92 -3.52
CA GLY A 823 23.02 -4.56 -2.34
C GLY A 823 24.34 -3.91 -1.90
N GLN A 824 25.26 -3.65 -2.83
CA GLN A 824 26.52 -2.96 -2.53
C GLN A 824 26.29 -1.54 -2.02
N TRP A 825 25.26 -0.86 -2.56
CA TRP A 825 24.83 0.44 -2.08
C TRP A 825 24.35 0.40 -0.63
N ILE A 826 23.50 -0.55 -0.26
CA ILE A 826 23.09 -0.74 1.14
C ILE A 826 24.28 -1.05 2.04
N ARG A 827 25.19 -1.95 1.62
CA ARG A 827 26.41 -2.25 2.41
C ARG A 827 27.20 -0.98 2.69
N SER A 828 27.41 -0.15 1.67
CA SER A 828 28.09 1.15 1.77
C SER A 828 27.38 2.10 2.74
N TYR A 829 26.06 2.22 2.64
CA TYR A 829 25.26 3.05 3.53
C TYR A 829 25.35 2.57 4.98
N THR A 830 25.22 1.27 5.22
CA THR A 830 25.33 0.66 6.56
C THR A 830 26.71 0.91 7.15
N VAL A 831 27.78 0.70 6.39
CA VAL A 831 29.15 1.00 6.83
C VAL A 831 29.31 2.47 7.20
N ALA A 832 28.84 3.39 6.34
CA ALA A 832 28.93 4.82 6.59
C ALA A 832 28.16 5.22 7.87
N ARG A 833 26.95 4.70 8.05
CA ARG A 833 26.10 4.96 9.22
C ARG A 833 26.77 4.50 10.53
N GLU A 834 27.32 3.29 10.54
CA GLU A 834 27.95 2.70 11.73
C GLU A 834 29.32 3.32 12.04
N ALA A 835 30.14 3.57 11.01
CA ALA A 835 31.47 4.16 11.20
C ALA A 835 31.41 5.61 11.72
N LEU A 836 30.41 6.38 11.27
CA LEU A 836 30.19 7.77 11.71
C LEU A 836 29.33 7.89 12.97
N GLY A 837 28.79 6.79 13.50
CA GLY A 837 27.95 6.82 14.71
C GLY A 837 26.61 7.56 14.53
N ILE A 838 26.07 7.57 13.30
CA ILE A 838 24.89 8.38 12.96
C ILE A 838 23.65 7.97 13.76
N SER A 839 23.48 6.67 14.01
CA SER A 839 22.31 6.15 14.72
C SER A 839 22.15 6.74 16.12
N ASP A 840 23.25 6.97 16.84
CA ASP A 840 23.21 7.51 18.20
C ASP A 840 23.03 9.03 18.20
N ILE A 841 23.68 9.74 17.27
CA ILE A 841 23.48 11.19 17.09
C ILE A 841 22.01 11.49 16.78
N VAL A 842 21.37 10.71 15.91
CA VAL A 842 19.94 10.90 15.60
C VAL A 842 19.06 10.68 16.82
N LYS A 843 19.34 9.67 17.66
CA LYS A 843 18.60 9.44 18.91
C LYS A 843 18.74 10.62 19.86
N GLU A 844 19.95 11.17 20.01
CA GLU A 844 20.19 12.34 20.84
C GLU A 844 19.40 13.56 20.34
N ILE A 845 19.40 13.82 19.02
CA ILE A 845 18.61 14.92 18.44
C ILE A 845 17.11 14.73 18.70
N ASP A 846 16.60 13.50 18.64
CA ASP A 846 15.19 13.21 18.86
C ASP A 846 14.78 13.42 20.32
N GLN A 847 15.68 13.13 21.26
CA GLN A 847 15.49 13.35 22.69
C GLN A 847 15.45 14.83 23.09
N LEU A 848 15.99 15.76 22.28
CA LEU A 848 15.92 17.19 22.56
C LEU A 848 14.48 17.73 22.62
N GLY A 849 13.50 17.05 22.02
CA GLY A 849 12.08 17.34 22.23
C GLY A 849 11.74 18.83 21.99
N PHE A 850 11.04 19.45 22.94
CA PHE A 850 10.71 20.89 22.94
C PHE A 850 11.78 21.78 23.62
N GLN A 851 12.96 21.23 23.95
CA GLN A 851 14.08 22.04 24.49
C GLN A 851 14.69 22.96 23.42
N ILE A 852 14.49 22.63 22.14
CA ILE A 852 14.93 23.42 20.99
C ILE A 852 13.73 23.67 20.05
N THR A 853 13.84 24.69 19.21
CA THR A 853 12.80 24.98 18.20
C THR A 853 12.77 23.88 17.13
N ASN A 854 11.64 23.78 16.42
CA ASN A 854 11.55 22.87 15.28
C ASN A 854 12.62 23.17 14.21
N GLU A 855 12.84 24.44 13.90
CA GLU A 855 13.82 24.86 12.89
C GLU A 855 15.25 24.44 13.26
N GLN A 856 15.62 24.62 14.53
CA GLN A 856 16.89 24.15 15.09
C GLN A 856 17.04 22.63 14.96
N GLN A 857 16.00 21.87 15.35
CA GLN A 857 16.04 20.42 15.27
C GLN A 857 16.19 19.95 13.82
N MET A 858 15.48 20.57 12.88
CA MET A 858 15.53 20.20 11.48
C MET A 858 16.88 20.53 10.85
N SER A 859 17.46 21.68 11.21
CA SER A 859 18.80 22.07 10.79
C SER A 859 19.84 21.01 11.19
N LEU A 860 19.85 20.58 12.46
CA LEU A 860 20.74 19.52 12.93
C LEU A 860 20.59 18.22 12.14
N GLN A 861 19.36 17.82 11.84
CA GLN A 861 19.13 16.58 11.10
C GLN A 861 19.56 16.67 9.64
N LEU A 862 19.29 17.79 8.96
CA LEU A 862 19.70 17.98 7.57
C LEU A 862 21.23 17.98 7.41
N ARG A 863 21.96 18.45 8.42
CA ARG A 863 23.43 18.43 8.45
C ARG A 863 24.03 17.02 8.47
N ILE A 864 23.25 16.00 8.86
CA ILE A 864 23.68 14.59 8.82
C ILE A 864 23.68 14.04 7.39
N HIS A 865 22.81 14.55 6.52
CA HIS A 865 22.55 13.94 5.22
C HIS A 865 23.79 14.01 4.31
N HIS A 866 24.44 15.17 4.25
CA HIS A 866 25.58 15.39 3.34
C HIS A 866 26.82 14.55 3.68
N PRO A 867 27.31 14.50 4.94
CA PRO A 867 28.41 13.60 5.30
C PRO A 867 28.09 12.13 5.06
N LEU A 868 26.85 11.70 5.32
CA LEU A 868 26.42 10.32 5.10
C LEU A 868 26.35 9.97 3.60
N GLU A 869 25.85 10.89 2.77
CA GLU A 869 25.84 10.76 1.30
C GLU A 869 27.27 10.67 0.75
N LYS A 870 28.16 11.57 1.18
CA LYS A 870 29.58 11.57 0.78
C LYS A 870 30.27 10.27 1.20
N ALA A 871 30.11 9.83 2.45
CA ALA A 871 30.68 8.58 2.96
C ALA A 871 30.20 7.36 2.17
N THR A 872 28.90 7.29 1.90
CA THR A 872 28.31 6.19 1.10
C THR A 872 28.91 6.16 -0.31
N HIS A 873 29.02 7.31 -0.97
CA HIS A 873 29.64 7.42 -2.30
C HIS A 873 31.13 7.05 -2.30
N TRP A 874 31.86 7.46 -1.27
CA TRP A 874 33.28 7.15 -1.14
C TRP A 874 33.51 5.65 -1.01
N LEU A 875 32.72 4.97 -0.16
CA LEU A 875 32.82 3.53 0.08
C LEU A 875 32.49 2.71 -1.18
N LEU A 876 31.52 3.14 -1.97
CA LEU A 876 31.17 2.49 -3.24
C LEU A 876 32.36 2.41 -4.21
N LYS A 877 33.25 3.41 -4.19
CA LYS A 877 34.38 3.50 -5.10
C LYS A 877 35.67 2.93 -4.51
N ASN A 878 35.87 3.02 -3.20
CA ASN A 878 37.17 2.80 -2.58
C ASN A 878 37.24 1.63 -1.60
N ALA A 879 36.11 1.11 -1.10
CA ALA A 879 36.14 0.02 -0.14
C ALA A 879 36.47 -1.33 -0.81
N ASP A 880 37.21 -2.17 -0.10
CA ASP A 880 37.46 -3.56 -0.50
C ASP A 880 36.26 -4.44 -0.12
N TRP A 881 35.40 -4.70 -1.10
CA TRP A 881 34.18 -5.48 -0.92
C TRP A 881 34.40 -7.00 -0.87
N SER A 882 35.65 -7.47 -0.97
CA SER A 882 36.00 -8.86 -0.68
C SER A 882 35.97 -9.17 0.82
N MET A 883 36.08 -8.14 1.67
CA MET A 883 35.97 -8.25 3.12
C MET A 883 34.51 -8.35 3.59
N THR A 884 34.32 -8.90 4.79
CA THR A 884 33.01 -8.89 5.45
C THR A 884 32.61 -7.47 5.85
N THR A 885 31.31 -7.17 5.82
CA THR A 885 30.81 -5.82 6.18
C THR A 885 31.19 -5.44 7.62
N ALA A 886 31.18 -6.38 8.56
CA ALA A 886 31.65 -6.16 9.93
C ALA A 886 33.13 -5.75 10.01
N ALA A 887 34.01 -6.38 9.22
CA ALA A 887 35.42 -6.03 9.19
C ALA A 887 35.65 -4.62 8.59
N ILE A 888 34.90 -4.28 7.54
CA ILE A 888 34.93 -2.94 6.93
C ILE A 888 34.46 -1.88 7.95
N ILE A 889 33.37 -2.14 8.68
CA ILE A 889 32.89 -1.25 9.76
C ILE A 889 33.98 -1.06 10.82
N ALA A 890 34.56 -2.14 11.33
CA ALA A 890 35.58 -2.07 12.37
C ALA A 890 36.78 -1.23 11.94
N HIS A 891 37.26 -1.44 10.71
CA HIS A 891 38.36 -0.69 10.13
C HIS A 891 38.07 0.82 10.06
N PHE A 892 36.95 1.21 9.45
CA PHE A 892 36.62 2.63 9.30
C PHE A 892 36.20 3.30 10.61
N LYS A 893 35.55 2.59 11.53
CA LYS A 893 35.22 3.10 12.86
C LYS A 893 36.48 3.42 13.66
N GLN A 894 37.52 2.60 13.56
CA GLN A 894 38.82 2.90 14.17
C GLN A 894 39.44 4.17 13.56
N ALA A 895 39.44 4.29 12.22
CA ALA A 895 39.98 5.45 11.54
C ALA A 895 39.24 6.75 11.92
N VAL A 896 37.89 6.73 11.90
CA VAL A 896 37.04 7.85 12.35
C VAL A 896 37.34 8.22 13.81
N GLY A 897 37.52 7.23 14.69
CA GLY A 897 37.89 7.46 16.09
C GLY A 897 39.25 8.13 16.26
N HIS A 898 40.22 7.85 15.39
CA HIS A 898 41.49 8.58 15.34
C HIS A 898 41.28 9.99 14.79
N THR A 899 40.56 10.17 13.68
CA THR A 899 40.23 11.50 13.12
C THR A 899 39.63 12.43 14.18
N SER A 900 38.68 11.92 14.98
CA SER A 900 38.06 12.67 16.09
C SER A 900 39.07 13.25 17.08
N LYS A 901 40.11 12.49 17.45
CA LYS A 901 41.16 12.94 18.38
C LYS A 901 42.06 14.05 17.81
N HIS A 902 42.08 14.21 16.48
CA HIS A 902 42.92 15.19 15.79
C HIS A 902 42.17 16.45 15.34
N LEU A 903 40.86 16.56 15.62
CA LEU A 903 40.05 17.76 15.32
C LEU A 903 40.57 19.02 16.01
N SER A 904 41.29 18.88 17.13
CA SER A 904 41.98 19.98 17.81
C SER A 904 43.11 20.63 16.99
N ARG A 905 43.40 20.13 15.79
CA ARG A 905 44.33 20.74 14.83
C ARG A 905 43.66 21.68 13.83
N LEU A 906 42.32 21.68 13.75
CA LEU A 906 41.58 22.69 12.99
C LEU A 906 41.91 24.08 13.53
N ASN A 907 42.18 25.03 12.65
CA ASN A 907 42.44 26.42 12.97
C ASN A 907 41.17 27.11 13.50
N GLN A 908 41.33 28.16 14.32
CA GLN A 908 40.22 28.86 14.98
C GLN A 908 39.12 29.27 13.99
N ARG A 909 39.50 29.81 12.81
CA ARG A 909 38.57 30.16 11.71
C ARG A 909 37.72 28.99 11.18
N GLU A 910 38.22 27.76 11.24
CA GLU A 910 37.46 26.57 10.83
C GLU A 910 36.54 26.06 11.93
N ARG A 911 36.86 26.36 13.19
CA ARG A 911 35.97 26.12 14.34
C ARG A 911 34.87 27.16 14.44
N ASP A 912 35.21 28.44 14.26
CA ASP A 912 34.31 29.59 14.42
C ASP A 912 33.32 29.75 13.25
N ASN A 913 33.65 29.27 12.04
CA ASN A 913 32.72 29.28 10.90
C ASN A 913 31.56 28.27 11.03
N SER A 914 31.47 27.55 12.15
CA SER A 914 30.31 26.71 12.51
C SER A 914 29.14 27.51 13.10
N ASP A 915 29.35 28.80 13.42
CA ASP A 915 28.35 29.73 13.96
C ASP A 915 27.33 30.18 12.90
N THR A 916 26.46 29.26 12.45
CA THR A 916 25.17 29.67 11.89
C THR A 916 24.23 30.07 13.04
N VAL A 917 23.67 31.28 12.95
CA VAL A 917 22.81 31.97 13.94
C VAL A 917 21.55 31.17 14.37
N THR A 918 21.23 30.07 13.67
CA THR A 918 20.04 29.23 13.87
C THR A 918 20.32 27.87 14.53
N THR A 919 21.53 27.61 15.04
CA THR A 919 21.91 26.30 15.62
C THR A 919 21.87 26.34 17.17
N PRO A 920 21.28 25.35 17.86
CA PRO A 920 21.09 25.39 19.32
C PRO A 920 22.35 24.96 20.09
N GLN A 921 22.84 25.79 21.02
CA GLN A 921 23.98 25.47 21.89
C GLN A 921 23.71 24.25 22.78
N CYS A 922 24.10 23.06 22.32
CA CYS A 922 23.98 21.80 23.04
C CYS A 922 25.09 20.83 22.64
N ASP A 923 25.40 19.83 23.48
CA ASP A 923 26.46 18.85 23.21
C ASP A 923 26.22 18.07 21.90
N THR A 924 24.95 17.84 21.53
CA THR A 924 24.58 17.18 20.28
C THR A 924 24.94 18.01 19.05
N GLN A 925 24.89 19.36 19.14
CA GLN A 925 25.29 20.25 18.05
C GLN A 925 26.77 20.04 17.69
N ALA A 926 27.64 20.04 18.70
CA ALA A 926 29.08 19.85 18.49
C ALA A 926 29.37 18.50 17.81
N LYS A 927 28.64 17.44 18.16
CA LYS A 927 28.75 16.12 17.49
C LYS A 927 28.34 16.17 16.02
N VAL A 928 27.26 16.89 15.69
CA VAL A 928 26.79 17.05 14.30
C VAL A 928 27.77 17.89 13.48
N GLU A 929 28.32 18.94 14.08
CA GLU A 929 29.32 19.82 13.45
C GLU A 929 30.55 19.07 13.01
N VAL A 930 31.07 18.19 13.87
CA VAL A 930 32.30 17.47 13.54
C VAL A 930 32.11 16.41 12.46
N LEU A 931 30.88 16.00 12.12
CA LEU A 931 30.62 14.95 11.11
C LEU A 931 31.22 15.26 9.75
N GLU A 932 31.22 16.53 9.34
CA GLU A 932 31.81 16.94 8.05
C GLU A 932 33.32 16.69 7.99
N PHE A 933 33.98 16.67 9.14
CA PHE A 933 35.40 16.37 9.28
C PHE A 933 35.66 14.88 9.56
N LEU A 934 34.78 14.22 10.32
CA LEU A 934 34.88 12.79 10.61
C LEU A 934 34.79 11.94 9.34
N TYR A 935 34.08 12.42 8.30
CA TYR A 935 34.10 11.83 6.97
C TYR A 935 35.54 11.60 6.43
N TYR A 936 36.49 12.50 6.67
CA TYR A 936 37.86 12.28 6.19
C TYR A 936 38.59 11.12 6.87
N GLY A 937 38.00 10.51 7.90
CA GLY A 937 38.46 9.22 8.43
C GLY A 937 38.54 8.12 7.37
N PHE A 938 37.68 8.16 6.35
CA PHE A 938 37.74 7.23 5.21
C PHE A 938 39.03 7.43 4.38
N ASP A 939 39.36 8.69 4.04
CA ASP A 939 40.60 9.01 3.30
C ASP A 939 41.85 8.72 4.12
N ILE A 940 41.83 9.05 5.42
CA ILE A 940 42.92 8.79 6.37
C ILE A 940 43.20 7.29 6.48
N ALA A 941 42.14 6.46 6.53
CA ALA A 941 42.29 5.01 6.54
C ALA A 941 43.04 4.50 5.31
N ARG A 942 42.67 5.00 4.12
CA ARG A 942 43.35 4.66 2.86
C ARG A 942 44.79 5.16 2.81
N ILE A 943 45.08 6.37 3.32
CA ILE A 943 46.46 6.90 3.41
C ILE A 943 47.32 5.99 4.28
N SER A 944 46.82 5.61 5.46
CA SER A 944 47.50 4.72 6.39
C SER A 944 47.73 3.33 5.77
N ALA A 945 46.72 2.76 5.11
CA ALA A 945 46.84 1.46 4.46
C ALA A 945 47.84 1.47 3.28
N THR A 946 47.93 2.57 2.53
CA THR A 946 48.79 2.67 1.34
C THR A 946 50.26 2.93 1.70
N THR A 947 50.51 3.76 2.73
CA THR A 947 51.87 4.14 3.14
C THR A 947 52.44 3.24 4.23
N GLY A 948 51.60 2.45 4.91
CA GLY A 948 51.99 1.63 6.06
C GLY A 948 52.19 2.43 7.37
N CYS A 949 51.94 3.73 7.37
CA CYS A 949 52.05 4.55 8.57
C CYS A 949 50.87 4.33 9.53
N ASN A 950 51.01 4.69 10.80
CA ASN A 950 49.91 4.54 11.77
C ASN A 950 48.80 5.59 11.54
N LEU A 951 47.55 5.24 11.89
CA LEU A 951 46.37 6.09 11.70
C LEU A 951 46.48 7.47 12.36
N SER A 952 47.16 7.57 13.51
CA SER A 952 47.32 8.86 14.21
C SER A 952 48.23 9.81 13.44
N PHE A 953 49.32 9.30 12.85
CA PHE A 953 50.20 10.07 11.99
C PHE A 953 49.51 10.45 10.68
N ALA A 954 48.83 9.51 10.02
CA ALA A 954 48.06 9.78 8.81
C ALA A 954 47.00 10.89 9.04
N ALA A 955 46.26 10.82 10.15
CA ALA A 955 45.29 11.86 10.52
C ALA A 955 45.96 13.22 10.75
N ALA A 956 47.09 13.24 11.46
CA ALA A 956 47.81 14.48 11.71
C ALA A 956 48.36 15.10 10.42
N ALA A 957 48.98 14.30 9.54
CA ALA A 957 49.46 14.73 8.23
C ALA A 957 48.31 15.30 7.36
N PHE A 958 47.16 14.61 7.35
CA PHE A 958 45.97 15.06 6.63
C PHE A 958 45.49 16.43 7.10
N PHE A 959 45.24 16.61 8.40
CA PHE A 959 44.76 17.89 8.93
C PHE A 959 45.80 19.00 8.75
N THR A 960 47.08 18.71 8.97
CA THR A 960 48.16 19.70 8.78
C THR A 960 48.19 20.24 7.36
N LEU A 961 48.18 19.37 6.33
CA LEU A 961 48.21 19.82 4.94
C LEU A 961 46.95 20.61 4.57
N ASN A 962 45.77 20.09 4.93
CA ASN A 962 44.49 20.74 4.60
C ASN A 962 44.36 22.12 5.26
N THR A 963 44.80 22.26 6.51
CA THR A 963 44.78 23.52 7.24
C THR A 963 45.80 24.53 6.70
N GLN A 964 47.04 24.10 6.39
CA GLN A 964 48.07 25.01 5.85
C GLN A 964 47.70 25.57 4.47
N LEU A 965 47.05 24.77 3.64
CA LEU A 965 46.61 25.16 2.31
C LEU A 965 45.18 25.72 2.29
N GLU A 966 44.51 25.86 3.43
CA GLU A 966 43.11 26.33 3.53
C GLU A 966 42.12 25.56 2.63
N LEU A 967 42.31 24.25 2.49
CA LEU A 967 41.56 23.40 1.56
C LEU A 967 40.13 23.10 2.01
N PHE A 968 39.82 23.24 3.30
CA PHE A 968 38.43 23.12 3.77
C PHE A 968 37.58 24.31 3.30
N TRP A 969 38.15 25.52 3.23
CA TRP A 969 37.49 26.67 2.61
C TRP A 969 37.16 26.38 1.14
N LEU A 970 38.13 25.85 0.39
CA LEU A 970 37.93 25.55 -1.02
C LEU A 970 36.76 24.57 -1.25
N ARG A 971 36.72 23.49 -0.47
CA ARG A 971 35.61 22.53 -0.53
C ARG A 971 34.26 23.17 -0.24
N ARG A 972 34.20 24.09 0.73
CA ARG A 972 32.97 24.80 1.09
C ARG A 972 32.50 25.70 -0.05
N GLU A 973 33.40 26.42 -0.72
CA GLU A 973 33.03 27.24 -1.88
C GLU A 973 32.54 26.39 -3.05
N ILE A 974 33.19 25.24 -3.32
CA ILE A 974 32.69 24.28 -4.31
C ILE A 974 31.30 23.78 -3.90
N ASP A 975 31.09 23.53 -2.60
CA ASP A 975 29.80 23.12 -2.05
C ASP A 975 28.72 24.24 -2.11
N GLN A 976 29.09 25.50 -2.28
CA GLN A 976 28.17 26.63 -2.46
C GLN A 976 27.85 26.95 -3.92
N LEU A 977 28.54 26.32 -4.88
CA LEU A 977 28.28 26.54 -6.30
C LEU A 977 26.83 26.15 -6.68
N PRO A 978 26.21 26.86 -7.64
CA PRO A 978 24.86 26.57 -8.09
C PRO A 978 24.71 25.12 -8.57
N ALA A 979 23.66 24.45 -8.10
CA ALA A 979 23.33 23.05 -8.39
C ALA A 979 21.99 22.92 -9.12
N ILE A 980 21.76 23.81 -10.09
CA ILE A 980 20.46 24.06 -10.73
C ILE A 980 19.93 22.82 -11.47
N ASP A 981 20.82 22.10 -12.15
CA ASP A 981 20.46 20.90 -12.91
C ASP A 981 21.38 19.71 -12.57
N LYS A 982 21.14 18.59 -13.25
CA LYS A 982 21.91 17.35 -13.07
C LYS A 982 23.39 17.52 -13.40
N TRP A 983 23.73 18.32 -14.41
CA TRP A 983 25.11 18.49 -14.86
C TRP A 983 25.90 19.39 -13.92
N HIS A 984 25.28 20.47 -13.42
CA HIS A 984 25.84 21.30 -12.36
C HIS A 984 26.17 20.49 -11.10
N ARG A 985 25.26 19.60 -10.67
CA ARG A 985 25.52 18.68 -9.54
C ARG A 985 26.70 17.74 -9.80
N LYS A 986 26.72 17.10 -10.97
CA LYS A 986 27.82 16.22 -11.37
C LYS A 986 29.16 16.94 -11.44
N ALA A 987 29.18 18.17 -11.96
CA ALA A 987 30.38 18.99 -12.02
C ALA A 987 30.91 19.29 -10.61
N ARG A 988 30.05 19.76 -9.70
CA ARG A 988 30.41 19.99 -8.29
C ARG A 988 30.97 18.73 -7.61
N GLN A 989 30.30 17.59 -7.79
CA GLN A 989 30.76 16.32 -7.23
C GLN A 989 32.12 15.90 -7.81
N ALA A 990 32.32 16.05 -9.11
CA ALA A 990 33.59 15.76 -9.77
C ALA A 990 34.72 16.67 -9.28
N LEU A 991 34.45 17.96 -9.06
CA LEU A 991 35.44 18.90 -8.51
C LEU A 991 35.89 18.50 -7.11
N ILE A 992 34.95 18.20 -6.21
CA ILE A 992 35.26 17.75 -4.85
C ILE A 992 36.05 16.44 -4.89
N GLN A 993 35.59 15.47 -5.70
CA GLN A 993 36.26 14.17 -5.79
C GLN A 993 37.68 14.29 -6.34
N ASN A 994 37.89 15.09 -7.39
CA ASN A 994 39.22 15.31 -7.97
C ASN A 994 40.14 16.01 -6.96
N LEU A 995 39.60 17.00 -6.23
CA LEU A 995 40.34 17.69 -5.17
C LEU A 995 40.77 16.72 -4.06
N ASP A 996 39.83 15.95 -3.51
CA ASP A 996 40.09 14.99 -2.44
C ASP A 996 41.10 13.92 -2.86
N THR A 997 40.95 13.37 -4.07
CA THR A 997 41.86 12.34 -4.61
C THR A 997 43.27 12.91 -4.79
N SER A 998 43.39 14.13 -5.34
CA SER A 998 44.70 14.76 -5.56
C SER A 998 45.42 15.07 -4.24
N ILE A 999 44.68 15.57 -3.24
CA ILE A 999 45.23 15.83 -1.90
C ILE A 999 45.71 14.53 -1.26
N GLN A 1000 44.91 13.47 -1.37
CA GLN A 1000 45.25 12.16 -0.82
C GLN A 1000 46.51 11.59 -1.47
N GLU A 1001 46.61 11.63 -2.81
CA GLU A 1001 47.80 11.21 -3.56
C GLU A 1001 49.03 12.01 -3.13
N LYS A 1002 48.89 13.33 -2.93
CA LYS A 1002 50.01 14.14 -2.44
C LYS A 1002 50.47 13.74 -1.04
N ILE A 1003 49.54 13.52 -0.12
CA ILE A 1003 49.90 13.08 1.24
C ILE A 1003 50.65 11.75 1.18
N ILE A 1004 50.18 10.81 0.36
CA ILE A 1004 50.84 9.51 0.16
C ILE A 1004 52.24 9.70 -0.42
N GLN A 1005 52.39 10.54 -1.46
CA GLN A 1005 53.70 10.85 -2.06
C GLN A 1005 54.65 11.47 -1.04
N LEU A 1006 54.21 12.48 -0.28
CA LEU A 1006 55.03 13.16 0.73
C LEU A 1006 55.48 12.19 1.83
N ILE A 1007 54.61 11.28 2.27
CA ILE A 1007 54.97 10.26 3.26
C ILE A 1007 55.98 9.26 2.68
N ASN A 1008 55.79 8.83 1.43
CA ASN A 1008 56.66 7.84 0.79
C ASN A 1008 58.02 8.43 0.32
N SER A 1009 58.09 9.73 0.02
CA SER A 1009 59.31 10.37 -0.50
C SER A 1009 60.42 10.51 0.55
N SER A 1010 60.10 10.34 1.84
CA SER A 1010 61.10 10.42 2.89
C SER A 1010 61.02 9.17 3.77
N THR A 1011 62.05 8.33 3.70
CA THR A 1011 62.17 7.04 4.42
C THR A 1011 62.18 7.17 5.96
N GLU A 1012 62.23 8.38 6.50
CA GLU A 1012 62.29 8.68 7.95
C GLU A 1012 61.09 9.45 8.51
N LEU A 1013 60.03 9.71 7.72
CA LEU A 1013 58.84 10.48 8.13
C LEU A 1013 57.95 9.74 9.15
N ASN A 1014 58.43 9.61 10.37
CA ASN A 1014 57.66 9.09 11.51
C ASN A 1014 57.20 10.19 12.45
N ASN A 1015 57.50 11.46 12.16
CA ASN A 1015 57.11 12.60 12.98
C ASN A 1015 56.60 13.79 12.13
N LEU A 1016 55.77 14.64 12.75
CA LEU A 1016 55.11 15.78 12.09
C LEU A 1016 56.08 16.90 11.70
N THR A 1017 57.24 16.98 12.35
CA THR A 1017 58.23 18.03 12.12
C THR A 1017 58.81 17.91 10.73
N ASP A 1018 59.22 16.69 10.37
CA ASP A 1018 59.77 16.38 9.06
C ASP A 1018 58.71 16.51 7.97
N PHE A 1019 57.44 16.21 8.28
CA PHE A 1019 56.33 16.35 7.32
C PHE A 1019 56.08 17.83 7.00
N ASN A 1020 56.15 18.71 8.00
CA ASN A 1020 56.04 20.16 7.80
C ASN A 1020 57.23 20.73 7.00
N ALA A 1021 58.43 20.20 7.20
CA ALA A 1021 59.60 20.57 6.42
C ALA A 1021 59.40 20.21 4.94
N ALA A 1022 58.96 18.98 4.65
CA ALA A 1022 58.67 18.52 3.30
C ALA A 1022 57.57 19.36 2.60
N ILE A 1023 56.54 19.80 3.34
CA ILE A 1023 55.53 20.73 2.81
C ILE A 1023 56.17 22.08 2.42
N SER A 1024 57.02 22.63 3.29
CA SER A 1024 57.64 23.94 3.10
C SER A 1024 58.64 23.97 1.93
N GLU A 1025 59.32 22.85 1.70
CA GLU A 1025 60.30 22.68 0.61
C GLU A 1025 59.64 22.44 -0.76
N SER A 1026 58.37 22.03 -0.80
CA SER A 1026 57.63 21.80 -2.05
C SER A 1026 57.27 23.10 -2.77
N ALA A 1027 57.93 23.36 -3.90
CA ALA A 1027 57.68 24.54 -4.74
C ALA A 1027 56.23 24.60 -5.28
N GLY A 1028 55.66 23.45 -5.64
CA GLY A 1028 54.27 23.35 -6.12
C GLY A 1028 53.23 23.71 -5.06
N LEU A 1029 53.50 23.44 -3.77
CA LEU A 1029 52.58 23.80 -2.67
C LEU A 1029 52.57 25.30 -2.36
N ARG A 1030 53.67 26.02 -2.61
CA ARG A 1030 53.70 27.48 -2.47
C ARG A 1030 52.87 28.16 -3.57
N GLN A 1031 53.02 27.73 -4.82
CA GLN A 1031 52.21 28.22 -5.94
C GLN A 1031 50.70 28.03 -5.70
N LEU A 1032 50.33 26.91 -5.10
CA LEU A 1032 48.94 26.62 -4.71
C LEU A 1032 48.37 27.61 -3.69
N THR A 1033 49.18 28.02 -2.72
CA THR A 1033 48.76 28.97 -1.67
C THR A 1033 48.50 30.36 -2.27
N ASP A 1034 49.32 30.78 -3.23
CA ASP A 1034 49.12 32.05 -3.95
C ASP A 1034 47.88 31.99 -4.85
N LEU A 1035 47.65 30.90 -5.58
CA LEU A 1035 46.44 30.70 -6.40
C LEU A 1035 45.15 30.74 -5.55
N ILE A 1036 45.16 30.12 -4.36
CA ILE A 1036 44.05 30.17 -3.41
C ILE A 1036 43.80 31.61 -2.95
N ARG A 1037 44.87 32.38 -2.71
CA ARG A 1037 44.76 33.80 -2.32
C ARG A 1037 44.16 34.65 -3.44
N ASP A 1038 44.56 34.40 -4.69
CA ASP A 1038 44.04 35.11 -5.85
C ASP A 1038 42.54 34.87 -6.03
N ILE A 1039 42.08 33.62 -5.95
CA ILE A 1039 40.64 33.30 -6.07
C ILE A 1039 39.83 33.88 -4.91
N LYS A 1040 40.41 33.96 -3.69
CA LYS A 1040 39.76 34.64 -2.56
C LYS A 1040 39.58 36.14 -2.76
N SER A 1041 40.42 36.76 -3.59
CA SER A 1041 40.32 38.18 -3.91
C SER A 1041 39.23 38.50 -4.93
N GLU A 1042 38.70 37.48 -5.60
CA GLU A 1042 37.67 37.64 -6.62
C GLU A 1042 36.28 37.90 -6.00
N PRO A 1043 35.51 38.87 -6.52
CA PRO A 1043 34.23 39.26 -5.94
C PRO A 1043 33.12 38.23 -6.16
N ARG A 1044 33.27 37.33 -7.14
CA ARG A 1044 32.32 36.22 -7.40
C ARG A 1044 33.06 34.98 -7.87
N ILE A 1045 32.93 33.91 -7.08
CA ILE A 1045 33.41 32.59 -7.43
C ILE A 1045 32.38 31.89 -8.32
N ASN A 1046 32.85 31.25 -9.40
CA ASN A 1046 32.00 30.48 -10.31
C ASN A 1046 32.60 29.09 -10.62
N MET A 1047 31.79 28.24 -11.27
CA MET A 1047 32.15 26.85 -11.59
C MET A 1047 33.42 26.76 -12.47
N ALA A 1048 33.61 27.68 -13.41
CA ALA A 1048 34.77 27.68 -14.29
C ALA A 1048 36.07 27.97 -13.52
N MET A 1049 36.05 28.97 -12.64
CA MET A 1049 37.19 29.30 -11.77
C MET A 1049 37.57 28.12 -10.89
N MET A 1050 36.58 27.48 -10.26
CA MET A 1050 36.82 26.30 -9.41
C MET A 1050 37.32 25.09 -10.21
N THR A 1051 36.89 24.94 -11.47
CA THR A 1051 37.39 23.88 -12.35
C THR A 1051 38.86 24.09 -12.72
N VAL A 1052 39.23 25.31 -13.11
CA VAL A 1052 40.63 25.66 -13.40
C VAL A 1052 41.48 25.42 -12.16
N MET A 1053 41.02 25.90 -11.00
CA MET A 1053 41.71 25.74 -9.74
C MET A 1053 41.98 24.28 -9.41
N VAL A 1054 40.94 23.42 -9.36
CA VAL A 1054 41.09 22.00 -9.03
C VAL A 1054 42.01 21.27 -10.01
N ASN A 1055 41.96 21.61 -11.31
CA ASN A 1055 42.89 21.05 -12.30
C ASN A 1055 44.34 21.49 -12.05
N GLN A 1056 44.55 22.76 -11.69
CA GLN A 1056 45.87 23.30 -11.38
C GLN A 1056 46.42 22.73 -10.07
N ILE A 1057 45.56 22.50 -9.07
CA ILE A 1057 45.91 21.72 -7.87
C ILE A 1057 46.40 20.34 -8.29
N ARG A 1058 45.64 19.62 -9.13
CA ARG A 1058 46.03 18.29 -9.59
C ARG A 1058 47.38 18.30 -10.34
N GLU A 1059 47.63 19.29 -11.19
CA GLU A 1059 48.90 19.43 -11.92
C GLU A 1059 50.07 19.74 -10.97
N SER A 1060 49.94 20.78 -10.13
CA SER A 1060 50.98 21.17 -9.16
C SER A 1060 51.24 20.11 -8.07
N LEU A 1061 50.27 19.23 -7.80
CA LEU A 1061 50.44 18.11 -6.89
C LEU A 1061 51.14 16.90 -7.55
N ASN A 1062 51.03 16.75 -8.88
CA ASN A 1062 51.60 15.64 -9.65
C ASN A 1062 52.96 15.93 -10.32
N ASP A 1063 53.44 17.18 -10.31
CA ASP A 1063 54.80 17.48 -10.76
C ASP A 1063 55.83 16.77 -9.84
N HIS A 1064 56.67 15.97 -10.49
CA HIS A 1064 57.67 15.07 -9.91
C HIS A 1064 58.87 15.78 -9.29
#